data_AF-A0A850BG50-F1
#
_entry.id   AF-A0A850BG50-F1
#
_cell.length_a   1.000
_cell.length_b   1.000
_cell.length_c   1.000
_cell.angle_alpha   90.00
_cell.angle_beta   90.00
_cell.angle_gamma   90.00
#
_symmetry.space_group_name_H-M   'P 1'
#
loop_
_entity.id
_entity.type
_entity.pdbx_description
1 polymer ?
#
loop_
_entity_poly.entity_id
_entity_poly.type
_entity_poly.pdbx_seq_one_letter_code
_entity_poly.pdbx_strand_id
1 'polypeptide(L)'
;MEALRAQFPASNFTLLAVVLALPLLGAFVNGVFGKRLGKEGVRLMALSAIGGAFLASVITFLLLPTGGASSRLVWHAWRWFSVTGRAGQSIPIDIAFSVDGMTATMMLVVTGVGFLIHLYSTEYMKKDAGFWRFFTYLNLFIFSMLVLIMGDNLAVLFVGWEGVGMCSYLLIGFWFTEEKNASAGKKAFIVNRIGDFGLLIAIAMLVYYTGSLTWEGISSNASSLLTTVKVWPFGNLSAESLPRWLAAILIPNQPVMAYASTLVALALFLGCAGKSAQIPLYVWLPDAMAGPTPVSALIHAATMVTAGVYLVARLSMVFVLSPFAMATVTVIGALTAIFAASIGLFQHDLKKVLAYSTVSQLGFMFIGVGVGAFSAGFFHVFTHAFFKACLFLGAGSVIHAMHVRIHDTDRSQDMRSMGGLKRYLPITRWTFLIACCSIAGMPGLAGFWSKDEILWKAFSSQMTITAGRGSQALWQWPGWLGPTIYWVGVIAATMTAFYMFRAYFLTFHGKFKGWTIVKNYKAPAHHAHDAHDAHDAHHDVEEGPIEGPMPKESPLSMTVPLMILAAFAIFAGFLYAHPIHVAPLGHILDPIFARTTTIVSEREAAKGLLVPMMLPGIGAFLLGSGTAMFIYWNKAGAPERTFAKRYPRIYGLIYDKWRIDELYDATVVGMVDALADIFTMADKWIVDGVLAKLTAALAGFIGTLLRAFQTGRVQAYSAAMVVGLAGLGWFMLRPHAEVSVDDSRLRQTGDVVISAAPGLGYAYRWEGKDLRASTEFSAAREVTIRLQPGETKEVKLFVRNAFAQETVETITIERPGARRSALDPGSIQMPGQPAPLPTGQIPIERIPDMLPGGRQ
;
A
#
# COMPACT_ATOMS: atom_id res chain seq x y z
N MET A 1 20.65 -29.36 -25.34
CA MET A 1 19.81 -29.33 -24.13
C MET A 1 20.47 -30.04 -22.97
N GLU A 2 20.91 -31.30 -23.11
CA GLU A 2 21.63 -32.01 -22.03
C GLU A 2 22.91 -31.31 -21.58
N ALA A 3 23.73 -30.80 -22.52
CA ALA A 3 24.90 -29.98 -22.19
C ALA A 3 24.57 -28.72 -21.38
N LEU A 4 23.43 -28.07 -21.66
CA LEU A 4 22.97 -26.91 -20.89
C LEU A 4 22.44 -27.30 -19.51
N ARG A 5 21.76 -28.45 -19.38
CA ARG A 5 21.34 -29.00 -18.08
C ARG A 5 22.54 -29.38 -17.21
N ALA A 6 23.64 -29.85 -17.83
CA ALA A 6 24.89 -30.13 -17.12
C ALA A 6 25.59 -28.85 -16.66
N GLN A 7 25.54 -27.78 -17.48
CA GLN A 7 26.14 -26.49 -17.17
C GLN A 7 25.37 -25.68 -16.12
N PHE A 8 24.03 -25.83 -16.08
CA PHE A 8 23.14 -25.14 -15.15
C PHE A 8 22.31 -26.14 -14.33
N PRO A 9 22.82 -26.63 -13.20
CA PRO A 9 22.09 -27.54 -12.34
C PRO A 9 20.84 -26.85 -11.74
N ALA A 10 19.74 -27.60 -11.64
CA ALA A 10 18.43 -27.07 -11.23
C ALA A 10 18.42 -26.44 -9.81
N SER A 11 19.28 -26.93 -8.91
CA SER A 11 19.43 -26.45 -7.53
C SER A 11 20.24 -25.15 -7.40
N ASN A 12 21.01 -24.78 -8.43
CA ASN A 12 21.78 -23.53 -8.48
C ASN A 12 21.79 -22.98 -9.91
N PHE A 13 20.61 -22.61 -10.39
CA PHE A 13 20.39 -22.26 -11.79
C PHE A 13 20.83 -20.82 -12.10
N THR A 14 22.14 -20.62 -12.24
CA THR A 14 22.77 -19.28 -12.38
C THR A 14 22.32 -18.49 -13.62
N LEU A 15 21.69 -19.13 -14.61
CA LEU A 15 21.10 -18.43 -15.76
C LEU A 15 20.00 -17.43 -15.33
N LEU A 16 19.34 -17.65 -14.17
CA LEU A 16 18.41 -16.66 -13.60
C LEU A 16 19.10 -15.32 -13.30
N ALA A 17 20.36 -15.36 -12.87
CA ALA A 17 21.16 -14.17 -12.63
C ALA A 17 21.37 -13.37 -13.92
N VAL A 18 21.56 -14.05 -15.07
CA VAL A 18 21.74 -13.40 -16.37
C VAL A 18 20.45 -12.71 -16.82
N VAL A 19 19.29 -13.37 -16.66
CA VAL A 19 17.97 -12.79 -16.97
C VAL A 19 17.76 -11.47 -16.21
N LEU A 20 18.16 -11.42 -14.94
CA LEU A 20 18.05 -10.23 -14.09
C LEU A 20 19.14 -9.18 -14.36
N ALA A 21 20.39 -9.61 -14.55
CA ALA A 21 21.53 -8.72 -14.67
C ALA A 21 21.51 -7.93 -15.97
N LEU A 22 21.00 -8.49 -17.08
CA LEU A 22 21.04 -7.81 -18.37
C LEU A 22 20.17 -6.53 -18.40
N PRO A 23 18.88 -6.53 -17.99
CA PRO A 23 18.10 -5.31 -17.90
C PRO A 23 18.68 -4.31 -16.89
N LEU A 24 19.21 -4.78 -15.75
CA LEU A 24 19.85 -3.91 -14.77
C LEU A 24 21.11 -3.23 -15.33
N LEU A 25 21.95 -3.99 -16.05
CA LEU A 25 23.13 -3.47 -16.74
C LEU A 25 22.73 -2.44 -17.79
N GLY A 26 21.69 -2.73 -18.59
CA GLY A 26 21.16 -1.78 -19.56
C GLY A 26 20.65 -0.49 -18.91
N ALA A 27 20.00 -0.57 -17.75
CA ALA A 27 19.59 0.60 -16.98
C ALA A 27 20.81 1.38 -16.46
N PHE A 28 21.79 0.68 -15.88
CA PHE A 28 23.01 1.29 -15.33
C PHE A 28 23.82 2.02 -16.40
N VAL A 29 24.12 1.35 -17.52
CA VAL A 29 24.93 1.92 -18.61
C VAL A 29 24.23 3.13 -19.23
N ASN A 30 22.93 3.03 -19.53
CA ASN A 30 22.18 4.17 -20.08
C ASN A 30 22.02 5.30 -19.06
N GLY A 31 21.87 4.98 -17.77
CA GLY A 31 21.72 5.96 -16.70
C GLY A 31 22.99 6.77 -16.45
N VAL A 32 24.13 6.09 -16.37
CA VAL A 32 25.42 6.72 -16.03
C VAL A 32 26.09 7.33 -17.27
N PHE A 33 26.11 6.61 -18.39
CA PHE A 33 26.86 6.99 -19.59
C PHE A 33 25.99 7.47 -20.75
N GLY A 34 24.65 7.38 -20.66
CA GLY A 34 23.75 7.63 -21.80
C GLY A 34 23.86 9.02 -22.44
N LYS A 35 24.18 10.07 -21.66
CA LYS A 35 24.45 11.41 -22.22
C LYS A 35 25.68 11.42 -23.14
N ARG A 36 26.67 10.57 -22.88
CA ARG A 36 27.93 10.47 -23.66
C ARG A 36 27.85 9.48 -24.81
N LEU A 37 27.03 8.43 -24.68
CA LEU A 37 26.89 7.36 -25.68
C LEU A 37 26.11 7.76 -26.96
N GLY A 38 25.39 8.89 -26.92
CA GLY A 38 24.49 9.30 -28.00
C GLY A 38 23.26 8.39 -28.12
N LYS A 39 22.32 8.77 -29.00
CA LYS A 39 21.04 8.05 -29.15
C LYS A 39 21.22 6.62 -29.66
N GLU A 40 22.18 6.41 -30.58
CA GLU A 40 22.46 5.09 -31.14
C GLU A 40 23.07 4.12 -30.12
N GLY A 41 24.02 4.57 -29.30
CA GLY A 41 24.60 3.75 -28.23
C GLY A 41 23.56 3.36 -27.17
N VAL A 42 22.73 4.33 -26.75
CA VAL A 42 21.62 4.08 -25.82
C VAL A 42 20.62 3.07 -26.40
N ARG A 43 20.26 3.24 -27.67
CA ARG A 43 19.34 2.34 -28.38
C ARG A 43 19.87 0.92 -28.43
N LEU A 44 21.14 0.76 -28.85
CA LEU A 44 21.78 -0.55 -28.94
C LEU A 44 21.84 -1.24 -27.59
N MET A 45 22.26 -0.53 -26.54
CA MET A 45 22.32 -1.07 -25.17
C MET A 45 20.94 -1.46 -24.64
N ALA A 46 19.91 -0.64 -24.89
CA ALA A 46 18.56 -0.94 -24.45
C ALA A 46 18.00 -2.21 -25.12
N LEU A 47 18.16 -2.32 -26.44
CA LEU A 47 17.65 -3.47 -27.18
C LEU A 47 18.45 -4.75 -26.91
N SER A 48 19.78 -4.67 -26.81
CA SER A 48 20.62 -5.84 -26.56
C SER A 48 20.44 -6.39 -25.15
N ALA A 49 20.27 -5.52 -24.15
CA ALA A 49 19.97 -5.93 -22.77
C ALA A 49 18.68 -6.75 -22.67
N ILE A 50 17.57 -6.22 -23.18
CA ILE A 50 16.28 -6.91 -23.09
C ILE A 50 16.21 -8.10 -24.04
N GLY A 51 16.79 -7.99 -25.24
CA GLY A 51 16.88 -9.10 -26.19
C GLY A 51 17.67 -10.28 -25.64
N GLY A 52 18.81 -10.02 -25.00
CA GLY A 52 19.60 -11.06 -24.31
C GLY A 52 18.84 -11.69 -23.13
N ALA A 53 18.13 -10.87 -22.34
CA ALA A 53 17.29 -11.37 -21.25
C ALA A 53 16.13 -12.24 -21.76
N PHE A 54 15.52 -11.89 -22.90
CA PHE A 54 14.48 -12.69 -23.54
C PHE A 54 15.04 -14.04 -24.03
N LEU A 55 16.20 -14.05 -24.69
CA LEU A 55 16.85 -15.30 -25.10
C LEU A 55 17.17 -16.22 -23.91
N ALA A 56 17.72 -15.66 -22.83
CA ALA A 56 17.96 -16.41 -21.60
C ALA A 56 16.66 -16.91 -20.96
N SER A 57 15.56 -16.15 -21.06
CA SER A 57 14.24 -16.54 -20.59
C SER A 57 13.65 -17.70 -21.39
N VAL A 58 13.81 -17.69 -22.72
CA VAL A 58 13.42 -18.81 -23.60
C VAL A 58 14.21 -20.08 -23.25
N ILE A 59 15.53 -19.97 -23.08
CA ILE A 59 16.37 -21.10 -22.69
C ILE A 59 15.94 -21.65 -21.32
N THR A 60 15.68 -20.77 -20.35
CA THR A 60 15.19 -21.16 -19.02
C THR A 60 13.86 -21.90 -19.10
N PHE A 61 12.91 -21.41 -19.91
CA PHE A 61 11.62 -22.06 -20.14
C PHE A 61 11.78 -23.46 -20.73
N LEU A 62 12.66 -23.63 -21.74
CA LEU A 62 12.93 -24.93 -22.36
C LEU A 62 13.64 -25.92 -21.43
N LEU A 63 14.37 -25.42 -20.43
CA LEU A 63 15.08 -26.24 -19.44
C LEU A 63 14.20 -26.60 -18.23
N LEU A 64 13.00 -26.01 -18.11
CA LEU A 64 12.09 -26.28 -17.00
C LEU A 64 11.77 -27.79 -16.95
N PRO A 65 11.89 -28.45 -15.78
CA PRO A 65 11.60 -29.87 -15.67
C PRO A 65 10.11 -30.15 -15.93
N THR A 66 9.80 -31.01 -16.89
CA THR A 66 8.43 -31.44 -17.18
C THR A 66 8.13 -32.72 -16.38
N GLY A 67 7.29 -32.67 -15.34
CA GLY A 67 6.80 -33.91 -14.69
C GLY A 67 6.57 -33.95 -13.17
N GLY A 68 6.41 -32.83 -12.46
CA GLY A 68 6.04 -32.90 -11.03
C GLY A 68 5.54 -31.59 -10.43
N ALA A 69 4.70 -31.68 -9.38
CA ALA A 69 4.09 -30.56 -8.65
C ALA A 69 5.11 -29.63 -7.93
N SER A 70 6.41 -29.92 -8.03
CA SER A 70 7.52 -29.17 -7.41
C SER A 70 8.68 -28.91 -8.37
N SER A 71 8.43 -29.00 -9.68
CA SER A 71 9.44 -28.75 -10.72
C SER A 71 9.72 -27.24 -10.85
N ARG A 72 10.65 -26.75 -10.04
CA ARG A 72 11.15 -25.37 -10.10
C ARG A 72 12.66 -25.33 -10.24
N LEU A 73 13.14 -24.31 -10.95
CA LEU A 73 14.56 -23.95 -11.00
C LEU A 73 14.81 -22.89 -9.93
N VAL A 74 15.86 -23.04 -9.12
CA VAL A 74 16.14 -22.12 -8.02
C VAL A 74 17.58 -21.63 -8.12
N TRP A 75 17.77 -20.35 -7.85
CA TRP A 75 19.07 -19.71 -7.69
C TRP A 75 19.10 -18.95 -6.36
N HIS A 76 19.95 -19.41 -5.44
CA HIS A 76 20.20 -18.74 -4.16
C HIS A 76 21.38 -17.79 -4.34
N ALA A 77 21.13 -16.48 -4.24
CA ALA A 77 22.18 -15.49 -4.42
C ALA A 77 22.97 -15.29 -3.13
N TRP A 78 22.31 -14.88 -2.03
CA TRP A 78 22.89 -14.79 -0.69
C TRP A 78 21.81 -14.68 0.39
N ARG A 79 22.18 -14.85 1.66
CA ARG A 79 21.30 -14.61 2.81
C ARG A 79 21.24 -13.12 3.16
N TRP A 80 20.05 -12.53 3.21
CA TRP A 80 19.88 -11.10 3.45
C TRP A 80 19.89 -10.76 4.94
N PHE A 81 18.97 -11.34 5.70
CA PHE A 81 18.88 -11.20 7.16
C PHE A 81 18.08 -12.37 7.75
N SER A 82 17.84 -12.36 9.06
CA SER A 82 16.88 -13.28 9.68
C SER A 82 16.00 -12.58 10.68
N VAL A 83 14.77 -13.06 10.80
CA VAL A 83 13.77 -12.55 11.73
C VAL A 83 13.50 -13.60 12.79
N THR A 84 13.29 -13.18 14.03
CA THR A 84 12.88 -14.08 15.11
C THR A 84 11.38 -14.36 15.00
N GLY A 85 11.02 -15.62 14.79
CA GLY A 85 9.65 -16.11 14.74
C GLY A 85 9.00 -16.23 16.12
N ARG A 86 7.72 -16.59 16.12
CA ARG A 86 6.87 -16.65 17.32
C ARG A 86 7.41 -17.55 18.44
N ALA A 87 8.08 -18.66 18.14
CA ALA A 87 8.66 -19.56 19.14
C ALA A 87 10.18 -19.37 19.30
N GLY A 88 10.69 -18.17 18.97
CA GLY A 88 12.13 -17.88 19.03
C GLY A 88 12.94 -18.48 17.87
N GLN A 89 12.30 -19.16 16.91
CA GLN A 89 13.01 -19.72 15.75
C GLN A 89 13.60 -18.60 14.87
N SER A 90 14.83 -18.78 14.39
CA SER A 90 15.41 -17.89 13.39
C SER A 90 14.83 -18.22 12.00
N ILE A 91 14.10 -17.27 11.41
CA ILE A 91 13.52 -17.37 10.07
C ILE A 91 14.49 -16.70 9.10
N PRO A 92 15.21 -17.45 8.24
CA PRO A 92 16.11 -16.86 7.26
C PRO A 92 15.33 -16.16 6.15
N ILE A 93 15.75 -14.95 5.80
CA ILE A 93 15.28 -14.21 4.64
C ILE A 93 16.43 -14.17 3.64
N ASP A 94 16.33 -14.97 2.59
CA ASP A 94 17.34 -15.09 1.54
C ASP A 94 16.95 -14.25 0.32
N ILE A 95 17.95 -13.70 -0.38
CA ILE A 95 17.76 -13.21 -1.74
C ILE A 95 17.93 -14.42 -2.66
N ALA A 96 16.79 -15.03 -2.98
CA ALA A 96 16.70 -16.20 -3.83
C ALA A 96 15.64 -15.98 -4.90
N PHE A 97 15.88 -16.55 -6.08
CA PHE A 97 15.01 -16.47 -7.24
C PHE A 97 14.62 -17.86 -7.69
N SER A 98 13.35 -18.06 -8.02
CA SER A 98 12.85 -19.32 -8.54
C SER A 98 11.93 -19.14 -9.74
N VAL A 99 11.96 -20.13 -10.62
CA VAL A 99 11.16 -20.19 -11.83
C VAL A 99 10.42 -21.52 -11.88
N ASP A 100 9.10 -21.45 -11.81
CA ASP A 100 8.16 -22.53 -12.10
C ASP A 100 7.34 -22.21 -13.36
N GLY A 101 6.35 -23.04 -13.71
CA GLY A 101 5.54 -22.85 -14.92
C GLY A 101 4.84 -21.48 -15.02
N MET A 102 4.37 -20.95 -13.88
CA MET A 102 3.72 -19.64 -13.81
C MET A 102 4.74 -18.51 -13.96
N THR A 103 5.85 -18.55 -13.23
CA THR A 103 6.92 -17.55 -13.35
C THR A 103 7.51 -17.57 -14.75
N ALA A 104 7.74 -18.76 -15.34
CA ALA A 104 8.35 -18.89 -16.65
C ALA A 104 7.47 -18.26 -17.75
N THR A 105 6.15 -18.48 -17.66
CA THR A 105 5.19 -17.85 -18.57
C THR A 105 5.23 -16.32 -18.46
N MET A 106 5.19 -15.77 -17.24
CA MET A 106 5.29 -14.31 -17.05
C MET A 106 6.65 -13.77 -17.46
N MET A 107 7.74 -14.49 -17.21
CA MET A 107 9.08 -14.08 -17.59
C MET A 107 9.21 -13.92 -19.11
N LEU A 108 8.63 -14.85 -19.89
CA LEU A 108 8.55 -14.73 -21.35
C LEU A 108 7.70 -13.55 -21.80
N VAL A 109 6.56 -13.30 -21.14
CA VAL A 109 5.70 -12.14 -21.46
C VAL A 109 6.41 -10.82 -21.14
N VAL A 110 6.98 -10.69 -19.95
CA VAL A 110 7.67 -9.46 -19.49
C VAL A 110 8.86 -9.14 -20.39
N THR A 111 9.70 -10.12 -20.70
CA THR A 111 10.88 -9.88 -21.56
C THR A 111 10.52 -9.78 -23.04
N GLY A 112 9.60 -10.60 -23.54
CA GLY A 112 9.19 -10.61 -24.95
C GLY A 112 8.35 -9.40 -25.34
N VAL A 113 7.23 -9.15 -24.64
CA VAL A 113 6.43 -7.93 -24.87
C VAL A 113 7.25 -6.68 -24.50
N GLY A 114 8.07 -6.76 -23.45
CA GLY A 114 9.02 -5.72 -23.08
C GLY A 114 9.96 -5.37 -24.23
N PHE A 115 10.56 -6.36 -24.90
CA PHE A 115 11.43 -6.15 -26.06
C PHE A 115 10.69 -5.46 -27.21
N LEU A 116 9.47 -5.88 -27.53
CA LEU A 116 8.64 -5.26 -28.57
C LEU A 116 8.32 -3.79 -28.24
N ILE A 117 8.04 -3.47 -26.97
CA ILE A 117 7.83 -2.09 -26.50
C ILE A 117 9.12 -1.27 -26.61
N HIS A 118 10.28 -1.85 -26.28
CA HIS A 118 11.57 -1.17 -26.45
C HIS A 118 11.84 -0.84 -27.92
N LEU A 119 11.62 -1.80 -28.82
CA LEU A 119 11.76 -1.62 -30.26
C LEU A 119 10.83 -0.51 -30.77
N TYR A 120 9.56 -0.54 -30.39
CA TYR A 120 8.59 0.51 -30.72
C TYR A 120 9.03 1.89 -30.22
N SER A 121 9.54 1.94 -28.99
CA SER A 121 9.92 3.20 -28.34
C SER A 121 11.10 3.90 -29.02
N THR A 122 11.95 3.16 -29.75
CA THR A 122 13.13 3.73 -30.43
C THR A 122 12.75 4.83 -31.42
N GLU A 123 11.64 4.65 -32.14
CA GLU A 123 11.16 5.67 -33.06
C GLU A 123 10.22 6.66 -32.37
N TYR A 124 9.31 6.17 -31.51
CA TYR A 124 8.34 7.05 -30.83
C TYR A 124 9.03 8.17 -30.05
N MET A 125 10.15 7.87 -29.38
CA MET A 125 10.91 8.83 -28.57
C MET A 125 12.07 9.49 -29.33
N LYS A 126 12.25 9.23 -30.62
CA LYS A 126 13.46 9.62 -31.38
C LYS A 126 13.76 11.11 -31.33
N LYS A 127 12.74 11.96 -31.31
CA LYS A 127 12.87 13.42 -31.26
C LYS A 127 12.98 13.98 -29.83
N ASP A 128 12.75 13.17 -28.80
CA ASP A 128 12.78 13.60 -27.41
C ASP A 128 14.22 13.79 -26.91
N ALA A 129 14.43 14.80 -26.07
CA ALA A 129 15.74 15.11 -25.48
C ALA A 129 16.11 14.14 -24.33
N GLY A 130 15.12 13.59 -23.64
CA GLY A 130 15.24 12.63 -22.55
C GLY A 130 15.40 11.18 -22.98
N PHE A 131 15.81 10.91 -24.23
CA PHE A 131 15.91 9.56 -24.82
C PHE A 131 16.69 8.57 -23.94
N TRP A 132 17.85 8.95 -23.41
CA TRP A 132 18.66 8.12 -22.52
C TRP A 132 17.96 7.79 -21.20
N ARG A 133 17.35 8.81 -20.57
CA ARG A 133 16.61 8.67 -19.31
C ARG A 133 15.41 7.74 -19.48
N PHE A 134 14.71 7.86 -20.60
CA PHE A 134 13.56 7.04 -20.94
C PHE A 134 13.93 5.55 -20.99
N PHE A 135 14.98 5.19 -21.73
CA PHE A 135 15.44 3.79 -21.82
C PHE A 135 16.08 3.27 -20.52
N THR A 136 16.70 4.14 -19.72
CA THR A 136 17.13 3.80 -18.36
C THR A 136 15.94 3.35 -17.51
N TYR A 137 14.86 4.13 -17.50
CA TYR A 137 13.68 3.83 -16.71
C TYR A 137 12.92 2.60 -17.24
N LEU A 138 12.82 2.41 -18.56
CA LEU A 138 12.22 1.20 -19.13
C LEU A 138 13.00 -0.08 -18.75
N ASN A 139 14.34 -0.05 -18.86
CA ASN A 139 15.18 -1.19 -18.46
C ASN A 139 15.06 -1.48 -16.96
N LEU A 140 15.09 -0.44 -16.12
CA LEU A 140 14.94 -0.56 -14.67
C LEU A 140 13.56 -1.11 -14.29
N PHE A 141 12.54 -0.73 -15.05
CA PHE A 141 11.19 -1.25 -14.87
C PHE A 141 11.12 -2.76 -15.18
N ILE A 142 11.70 -3.20 -16.30
CA ILE A 142 11.76 -4.64 -16.65
C ILE A 142 12.54 -5.41 -15.59
N PHE A 143 13.68 -4.90 -15.15
CA PHE A 143 14.44 -5.49 -14.04
C PHE A 143 13.59 -5.65 -12.78
N SER A 144 12.92 -4.58 -12.33
CA SER A 144 12.09 -4.59 -11.13
C SER A 144 10.93 -5.58 -11.24
N MET A 145 10.32 -5.68 -12.43
CA MET A 145 9.25 -6.65 -12.68
C MET A 145 9.78 -8.09 -12.67
N LEU A 146 10.98 -8.33 -13.19
CA LEU A 146 11.63 -9.65 -13.13
C LEU A 146 11.95 -10.04 -11.69
N VAL A 147 12.45 -9.11 -10.86
CA VAL A 147 12.65 -9.35 -9.42
C VAL A 147 11.33 -9.73 -8.74
N LEU A 148 10.24 -9.05 -9.08
CA LEU A 148 8.91 -9.29 -8.52
C LEU A 148 8.43 -10.73 -8.82
N ILE A 149 8.49 -11.16 -10.09
CA ILE A 149 7.95 -12.46 -10.48
C ILE A 149 8.89 -13.62 -10.16
N MET A 150 10.21 -13.39 -10.20
CA MET A 150 11.20 -14.44 -9.96
C MET A 150 11.53 -14.61 -8.47
N GLY A 151 11.12 -13.70 -7.58
CA GLY A 151 11.42 -13.82 -6.15
C GLY A 151 10.91 -15.14 -5.55
N ASP A 152 11.77 -15.85 -4.80
CA ASP A 152 11.40 -17.13 -4.17
C ASP A 152 10.62 -16.97 -2.85
N ASN A 153 10.59 -15.74 -2.33
CA ASN A 153 9.89 -15.39 -1.11
C ASN A 153 9.23 -14.03 -1.23
N LEU A 154 8.27 -13.79 -0.34
CA LEU A 154 7.44 -12.58 -0.35
C LEU A 154 8.25 -11.30 -0.08
N ALA A 155 9.39 -11.37 0.62
CA ALA A 155 10.25 -10.22 0.86
C ALA A 155 10.98 -9.76 -0.41
N VAL A 156 11.53 -10.69 -1.20
CA VAL A 156 12.13 -10.39 -2.51
C VAL A 156 11.06 -9.90 -3.49
N LEU A 157 9.88 -10.52 -3.49
CA LEU A 157 8.75 -10.03 -4.28
C LEU A 157 8.41 -8.59 -3.91
N PHE A 158 8.38 -8.24 -2.63
CA PHE A 158 8.12 -6.88 -2.15
C PHE A 158 9.17 -5.87 -2.64
N VAL A 159 10.45 -6.25 -2.71
CA VAL A 159 11.49 -5.39 -3.32
C VAL A 159 11.17 -5.09 -4.79
N GLY A 160 10.79 -6.12 -5.57
CA GLY A 160 10.35 -5.92 -6.96
C GLY A 160 9.05 -5.10 -7.06
N TRP A 161 8.11 -5.32 -6.14
CA TRP A 161 6.83 -4.62 -6.02
C TRP A 161 6.98 -3.10 -5.81
N GLU A 162 7.92 -2.74 -4.95
CA GLU A 162 8.33 -1.35 -4.71
C GLU A 162 9.12 -0.78 -5.88
N GLY A 163 10.03 -1.57 -6.46
CA GLY A 163 10.81 -1.21 -7.63
C GLY A 163 9.92 -0.84 -8.82
N VAL A 164 8.90 -1.64 -9.14
CA VAL A 164 7.94 -1.30 -10.21
C VAL A 164 7.10 -0.08 -9.87
N GLY A 165 6.76 0.13 -8.59
CA GLY A 165 6.08 1.34 -8.12
C GLY A 165 6.91 2.60 -8.36
N MET A 166 8.18 2.58 -7.96
CA MET A 166 9.12 3.68 -8.18
C MET A 166 9.37 3.94 -9.68
N CYS A 167 9.58 2.89 -10.47
CA CYS A 167 9.76 3.04 -11.92
C CYS A 167 8.51 3.62 -12.59
N SER A 168 7.31 3.22 -12.15
CA SER A 168 6.04 3.76 -12.67
C SER A 168 5.90 5.25 -12.39
N TYR A 169 6.27 5.71 -11.19
CA TYR A 169 6.28 7.12 -10.82
C TYR A 169 7.17 7.93 -11.77
N LEU A 170 8.39 7.44 -12.02
CA LEU A 170 9.37 8.08 -12.90
C LEU A 170 8.94 8.11 -14.37
N LEU A 171 8.24 7.08 -14.84
CA LEU A 171 7.79 6.96 -16.22
C LEU A 171 6.48 7.72 -16.50
N ILE A 172 5.54 7.75 -15.54
CA ILE A 172 4.31 8.55 -15.65
C ILE A 172 4.66 10.03 -15.62
N GLY A 173 5.50 10.44 -14.66
CA GLY A 173 6.01 11.81 -14.54
C GLY A 173 7.20 12.11 -15.47
N PHE A 174 7.38 11.38 -16.57
CA PHE A 174 8.57 11.52 -17.42
C PHE A 174 8.73 12.95 -17.98
N TRP A 175 7.63 13.57 -18.40
CA TRP A 175 7.54 14.97 -18.80
C TRP A 175 7.11 15.85 -17.61
N PHE A 176 7.92 15.84 -16.55
CA PHE A 176 7.65 16.53 -15.27
C PHE A 176 7.58 18.07 -15.36
N THR A 177 7.96 18.67 -16.50
CA THR A 177 7.83 20.11 -16.73
C THR A 177 6.37 20.55 -16.79
N GLU A 178 5.47 19.64 -17.13
CA GLU A 178 4.02 19.88 -17.06
C GLU A 178 3.48 19.39 -15.71
N GLU A 179 2.87 20.31 -14.96
CA GLU A 179 2.36 20.03 -13.62
C GLU A 179 1.33 18.89 -13.60
N LYS A 180 0.49 18.79 -14.64
CA LYS A 180 -0.48 17.71 -14.85
C LYS A 180 0.19 16.33 -14.86
N ASN A 181 1.37 16.20 -15.47
CA ASN A 181 2.07 14.92 -15.57
C ASN A 181 2.80 14.59 -14.26
N ALA A 182 3.36 15.60 -13.59
CA ALA A 182 3.99 15.44 -12.28
C ALA A 182 2.97 15.04 -11.19
N SER A 183 1.80 15.67 -11.17
CA SER A 183 0.73 15.37 -10.23
C SER A 183 0.13 13.98 -10.47
N ALA A 184 -0.04 13.57 -11.73
CA ALA A 184 -0.45 12.21 -12.09
C ALA A 184 0.54 11.14 -11.59
N GLY A 185 1.85 11.38 -11.76
CA GLY A 185 2.88 10.51 -11.21
C GLY A 185 2.79 10.40 -9.70
N LYS A 186 2.68 11.54 -8.99
CA LYS A 186 2.54 11.58 -7.53
C LYS A 186 1.31 10.82 -7.04
N LYS A 187 0.14 11.02 -7.68
CA LYS A 187 -1.10 10.31 -7.36
C LYS A 187 -0.92 8.80 -7.50
N ALA A 188 -0.32 8.35 -8.61
CA ALA A 188 -0.02 6.93 -8.80
C ALA A 188 0.90 6.38 -7.69
N PHE A 189 1.94 7.09 -7.31
CA PHE A 189 2.84 6.64 -6.26
C PHE A 189 2.14 6.51 -4.89
N ILE A 190 1.37 7.53 -4.49
CA ILE A 190 0.66 7.55 -3.20
C ILE A 190 -0.41 6.45 -3.13
N VAL A 191 -1.25 6.32 -4.16
CA VAL A 191 -2.34 5.34 -4.16
C VAL A 191 -1.80 3.91 -4.11
N ASN A 192 -0.70 3.64 -4.82
CA ASN A 192 -0.02 2.34 -4.72
C ASN A 192 0.57 2.11 -3.33
N ARG A 193 1.17 3.15 -2.71
CA ARG A 193 1.74 3.07 -1.36
C ARG A 193 0.71 2.69 -0.29
N ILE A 194 -0.52 3.19 -0.42
CA ILE A 194 -1.63 2.82 0.46
C ILE A 194 -1.92 1.32 0.36
N GLY A 195 -1.87 0.75 -0.85
CA GLY A 195 -1.96 -0.70 -1.04
C GLY A 195 -0.77 -1.44 -0.42
N ASP A 196 0.45 -0.94 -0.64
CA ASP A 196 1.70 -1.56 -0.18
C ASP A 196 1.74 -1.73 1.36
N PHE A 197 1.05 -0.86 2.11
CA PHE A 197 0.83 -1.02 3.55
C PHE A 197 0.11 -2.33 3.92
N GLY A 198 -0.91 -2.72 3.15
CA GLY A 198 -1.60 -3.99 3.34
C GLY A 198 -0.68 -5.19 3.09
N LEU A 199 0.18 -5.11 2.07
CA LEU A 199 1.17 -6.15 1.78
C LEU A 199 2.21 -6.28 2.90
N LEU A 200 2.67 -5.17 3.47
CA LEU A 200 3.57 -5.18 4.64
C LEU A 200 2.94 -5.84 5.87
N ILE A 201 1.68 -5.52 6.17
CA ILE A 201 0.93 -6.17 7.25
C ILE A 201 0.84 -7.68 7.00
N ALA A 202 0.51 -8.08 5.77
CA ALA A 202 0.42 -9.49 5.42
C ALA A 202 1.76 -10.23 5.56
N ILE A 203 2.87 -9.60 5.17
CA ILE A 203 4.23 -10.15 5.37
C ILE A 203 4.47 -10.39 6.87
N ALA A 204 4.20 -9.41 7.72
CA ALA A 204 4.39 -9.54 9.17
C ALA A 204 3.50 -10.64 9.77
N MET A 205 2.22 -10.71 9.35
CA MET A 205 1.30 -11.75 9.79
C MET A 205 1.73 -13.15 9.32
N LEU A 206 2.20 -13.30 8.08
CA LEU A 206 2.70 -14.58 7.57
C LEU A 206 3.93 -15.04 8.36
N VAL A 207 4.91 -14.17 8.60
CA VAL A 207 6.05 -14.47 9.49
C VAL A 207 5.56 -14.94 10.86
N TYR A 208 4.55 -14.28 11.43
CA TYR A 208 4.01 -14.60 12.74
C TYR A 208 3.27 -15.95 12.80
N TYR A 209 2.43 -16.27 11.81
CA TYR A 209 1.60 -17.47 11.81
C TYR A 209 2.28 -18.69 11.17
N THR A 210 2.85 -18.53 9.97
CA THR A 210 3.44 -19.66 9.21
C THR A 210 4.91 -19.88 9.54
N GLY A 211 5.60 -18.87 10.09
CA GLY A 211 7.04 -18.95 10.37
C GLY A 211 7.93 -19.00 9.12
N SER A 212 7.42 -18.65 7.95
CA SER A 212 8.18 -18.62 6.69
C SER A 212 7.58 -17.62 5.69
N LEU A 213 8.43 -17.02 4.87
CA LEU A 213 8.03 -16.17 3.73
C LEU A 213 8.27 -16.81 2.36
N THR A 214 8.83 -18.02 2.33
CA THR A 214 9.02 -18.78 1.09
C THR A 214 7.69 -19.38 0.62
N TRP A 215 7.52 -19.54 -0.70
CA TRP A 215 6.28 -20.12 -1.25
C TRP A 215 5.97 -21.51 -0.68
N GLU A 216 6.99 -22.36 -0.60
CA GLU A 216 6.89 -23.71 -0.08
C GLU A 216 6.60 -23.72 1.43
N GLY A 217 7.31 -22.89 2.22
CA GLY A 217 7.10 -22.80 3.66
C GLY A 217 5.73 -22.24 4.05
N ILE A 218 5.20 -21.28 3.29
CA ILE A 218 3.83 -20.78 3.49
C ILE A 218 2.82 -21.90 3.19
N SER A 219 3.01 -22.65 2.09
CA SER A 219 2.12 -23.75 1.72
C SER A 219 2.16 -24.92 2.71
N SER A 220 3.35 -25.31 3.18
CA SER A 220 3.51 -26.41 4.14
C SER A 220 2.87 -26.10 5.50
N ASN A 221 2.96 -24.84 5.93
CA ASN A 221 2.46 -24.39 7.23
C ASN A 221 1.10 -23.70 7.14
N ALA A 222 0.42 -23.80 6.00
CA ALA A 222 -0.87 -23.14 5.73
C ALA A 222 -1.96 -23.50 6.75
N SER A 223 -1.92 -24.68 7.37
CA SER A 223 -2.86 -25.08 8.44
C SER A 223 -2.83 -24.17 9.67
N SER A 224 -1.68 -23.52 9.96
CA SER A 224 -1.55 -22.54 11.06
C SER A 224 -2.46 -21.31 10.88
N LEU A 225 -2.84 -21.00 9.64
CA LEU A 225 -3.69 -19.86 9.29
C LEU A 225 -5.18 -20.11 9.62
N LEU A 226 -5.55 -21.34 9.97
CA LEU A 226 -6.90 -21.68 10.47
C LEU A 226 -7.08 -21.32 11.96
N THR A 227 -6.11 -20.64 12.56
CA THR A 227 -6.24 -20.11 13.93
C THR A 227 -7.31 -19.02 13.98
N THR A 228 -8.25 -19.13 14.93
CA THR A 228 -9.27 -18.12 15.17
C THR A 228 -8.69 -16.90 15.91
N VAL A 229 -8.93 -15.72 15.37
CA VAL A 229 -8.50 -14.42 15.90
C VAL A 229 -9.74 -13.62 16.31
N LYS A 230 -9.67 -12.99 17.49
CA LYS A 230 -10.68 -12.06 17.98
C LYS A 230 -10.39 -10.67 17.43
N VAL A 231 -11.24 -10.15 16.57
CA VAL A 231 -11.11 -8.82 15.97
C VAL A 231 -12.08 -7.87 16.66
N TRP A 232 -11.54 -6.77 17.21
CA TRP A 232 -12.33 -5.67 17.75
C TRP A 232 -12.30 -4.50 16.76
N PRO A 233 -13.45 -3.98 16.30
CA PRO A 233 -13.46 -2.94 15.27
C PRO A 233 -12.86 -1.60 15.72
N PHE A 234 -12.84 -1.29 17.02
CA PHE A 234 -12.28 -0.04 17.55
C PHE A 234 -11.57 -0.25 18.90
N GLY A 235 -10.45 -0.97 18.90
CA GLY A 235 -9.61 -1.16 20.10
C GLY A 235 -10.35 -1.76 21.29
N ASN A 236 -9.73 -1.69 22.48
CA ASN A 236 -10.34 -2.13 23.74
C ASN A 236 -10.98 -0.94 24.47
N LEU A 237 -11.75 -0.11 23.74
CA LEU A 237 -12.43 1.04 24.31
C LEU A 237 -13.53 0.55 25.26
N SER A 238 -13.50 0.96 26.53
CA SER A 238 -14.55 0.62 27.49
C SER A 238 -15.82 1.41 27.15
N ALA A 239 -16.97 0.75 27.25
CA ALA A 239 -18.28 1.33 26.98
C ALA A 239 -18.62 2.56 27.84
N GLU A 240 -17.87 2.79 28.93
CA GLU A 240 -18.03 3.93 29.84
C GLU A 240 -17.55 5.25 29.22
N SER A 241 -16.71 5.21 28.19
CA SER A 241 -16.09 6.41 27.58
C SER A 241 -16.90 7.04 26.44
N LEU A 242 -17.99 6.40 25.99
CA LEU A 242 -18.77 6.86 24.82
C LEU A 242 -20.28 6.92 25.10
N PRO A 243 -21.01 7.87 24.48
CA PRO A 243 -22.48 7.91 24.52
C PRO A 243 -23.09 6.59 24.04
N ARG A 244 -24.11 6.07 24.73
CA ARG A 244 -24.71 4.74 24.48
C ARG A 244 -25.07 4.44 23.02
N TRP A 245 -25.55 5.43 22.27
CA TRP A 245 -25.90 5.27 20.85
C TRP A 245 -24.67 5.13 19.95
N LEU A 246 -23.56 5.78 20.30
CA LEU A 246 -22.28 5.68 19.62
C LEU A 246 -21.57 4.37 20.01
N ALA A 247 -21.63 3.99 21.29
CA ALA A 247 -21.10 2.73 21.80
C ALA A 247 -21.78 1.50 21.18
N ALA A 248 -23.09 1.54 20.95
CA ALA A 248 -23.82 0.44 20.30
C ALA A 248 -23.44 0.21 18.83
N ILE A 249 -22.91 1.23 18.14
CA ILE A 249 -22.46 1.15 16.74
C ILE A 249 -20.96 0.83 16.68
N LEU A 250 -20.15 1.40 17.58
CA LEU A 250 -18.69 1.31 17.54
C LEU A 250 -18.10 0.18 18.41
N ILE A 251 -18.79 -0.28 19.45
CA ILE A 251 -18.29 -1.32 20.36
C ILE A 251 -19.26 -2.50 20.31
N PRO A 252 -19.06 -3.48 19.40
CA PRO A 252 -19.88 -4.67 19.41
C PRO A 252 -19.70 -5.41 20.74
N ASN A 253 -20.80 -5.87 21.33
CA ASN A 253 -20.80 -6.59 22.61
C ASN A 253 -19.96 -7.88 22.60
N GLN A 254 -19.58 -8.38 21.43
CA GLN A 254 -18.68 -9.52 21.26
C GLN A 254 -17.68 -9.26 20.12
N PRO A 255 -16.42 -9.73 20.24
CA PRO A 255 -15.44 -9.62 19.17
C PRO A 255 -15.86 -10.45 17.95
N VAL A 256 -15.59 -9.92 16.77
CA VAL A 256 -15.80 -10.65 15.51
C VAL A 256 -14.73 -11.74 15.42
N MET A 257 -15.15 -13.00 15.32
CA MET A 257 -14.24 -14.12 15.14
C MET A 257 -13.91 -14.27 13.66
N ALA A 258 -12.63 -14.15 13.33
CA ALA A 258 -12.13 -14.36 11.97
C ALA A 258 -10.96 -15.33 12.00
N TYR A 259 -10.80 -16.14 10.95
CA TYR A 259 -9.57 -16.91 10.77
C TYR A 259 -8.40 -15.97 10.43
N ALA A 260 -7.20 -16.33 10.88
CA ALA A 260 -5.98 -15.61 10.49
C ALA A 260 -5.82 -15.58 8.96
N SER A 261 -6.23 -16.66 8.25
CA SER A 261 -6.28 -16.70 6.79
C SER A 261 -7.08 -15.55 6.18
N THR A 262 -8.23 -15.19 6.78
CA THR A 262 -9.06 -14.07 6.30
C THR A 262 -8.33 -12.74 6.45
N LEU A 263 -7.70 -12.48 7.61
CA LEU A 263 -6.97 -11.23 7.86
C LEU A 263 -5.77 -11.09 6.91
N VAL A 264 -4.99 -12.18 6.77
CA VAL A 264 -3.84 -12.21 5.86
C VAL A 264 -4.28 -12.02 4.41
N ALA A 265 -5.30 -12.75 3.96
CA ALA A 265 -5.79 -12.68 2.58
C ALA A 265 -6.35 -11.29 2.23
N LEU A 266 -7.10 -10.65 3.14
CA LEU A 266 -7.61 -9.29 2.92
C LEU A 266 -6.48 -8.25 2.93
N ALA A 267 -5.47 -8.40 3.79
CA ALA A 267 -4.29 -7.53 3.79
C ALA A 267 -3.46 -7.68 2.50
N LEU A 268 -3.24 -8.91 2.03
CA LEU A 268 -2.65 -9.19 0.71
C LEU A 268 -3.47 -8.57 -0.42
N PHE A 269 -4.80 -8.72 -0.36
CA PHE A 269 -5.69 -8.18 -1.37
C PHE A 269 -5.67 -6.65 -1.40
N LEU A 270 -5.52 -5.96 -0.26
CA LEU A 270 -5.33 -4.50 -0.25
C LEU A 270 -4.08 -4.08 -1.03
N GLY A 271 -2.98 -4.82 -0.88
CA GLY A 271 -1.79 -4.67 -1.73
C GLY A 271 -2.12 -4.85 -3.20
N CYS A 272 -2.76 -5.96 -3.55
CA CYS A 272 -3.17 -6.26 -4.91
C CYS A 272 -4.09 -5.18 -5.50
N ALA A 273 -5.01 -4.65 -4.71
CA ALA A 273 -5.97 -3.64 -5.13
C ALA A 273 -5.29 -2.33 -5.54
N GLY A 274 -4.23 -1.93 -4.84
CA GLY A 274 -3.42 -0.76 -5.19
C GLY A 274 -2.79 -0.90 -6.58
N LYS A 275 -1.96 -1.93 -6.80
CA LYS A 275 -1.23 -2.12 -8.07
C LYS A 275 -2.14 -2.49 -9.24
N SER A 276 -3.19 -3.28 -9.00
CA SER A 276 -4.11 -3.73 -10.03
C SER A 276 -5.34 -2.84 -10.20
N ALA A 277 -5.29 -1.61 -9.67
CA ALA A 277 -6.33 -0.60 -9.82
C ALA A 277 -7.74 -1.15 -9.56
N GLN A 278 -7.92 -1.91 -8.48
CA GLN A 278 -9.23 -2.39 -8.06
C GLN A 278 -9.95 -1.32 -7.25
N ILE A 279 -11.28 -1.38 -7.20
CA ILE A 279 -12.03 -0.54 -6.27
C ILE A 279 -11.55 -0.85 -4.84
N PRO A 280 -11.19 0.15 -4.03
CA PRO A 280 -11.45 1.58 -4.27
C PRO A 280 -10.23 2.36 -4.85
N LEU A 281 -9.06 1.73 -4.97
CA LEU A 281 -7.78 2.35 -5.35
C LEU A 281 -7.52 2.46 -6.87
N TYR A 282 -8.55 2.46 -7.72
CA TYR A 282 -8.39 2.46 -9.18
C TYR A 282 -8.02 3.83 -9.80
N VAL A 283 -8.23 4.92 -9.06
CA VAL A 283 -8.25 6.31 -9.53
C VAL A 283 -6.97 6.80 -10.19
N TRP A 284 -5.83 6.17 -9.92
CA TRP A 284 -4.55 6.57 -10.49
C TRP A 284 -4.35 6.12 -11.94
N LEU A 285 -4.97 5.02 -12.36
CA LEU A 285 -4.68 4.37 -13.63
C LEU A 285 -5.10 5.20 -14.86
N PRO A 286 -6.26 5.90 -14.86
CA PRO A 286 -6.62 6.80 -15.95
C PRO A 286 -5.69 8.02 -16.06
N ASP A 287 -5.20 8.53 -14.93
CA ASP A 287 -4.29 9.69 -14.89
C ASP A 287 -2.86 9.29 -15.30
N ALA A 288 -2.48 8.03 -15.11
CA ALA A 288 -1.21 7.48 -15.62
C ALA A 288 -1.06 7.59 -17.15
N MET A 289 -2.16 7.87 -17.87
CA MET A 289 -2.15 8.20 -19.30
C MET A 289 -1.49 9.56 -19.60
N ALA A 290 -1.07 10.33 -18.60
CA ALA A 290 -0.17 11.46 -18.79
C ALA A 290 1.19 11.05 -19.42
N GLY A 291 1.67 9.84 -19.10
CA GLY A 291 2.96 9.36 -19.57
C GLY A 291 3.03 9.07 -21.08
N PRO A 292 4.25 8.85 -21.62
CA PRO A 292 4.46 8.44 -23.00
C PRO A 292 3.71 7.14 -23.32
N THR A 293 3.14 7.03 -24.52
CA THR A 293 2.30 5.87 -24.87
C THR A 293 2.98 4.50 -24.75
N PRO A 294 4.28 4.32 -25.06
CA PRO A 294 4.95 3.04 -24.82
C PRO A 294 5.01 2.64 -23.33
N VAL A 295 5.03 3.62 -22.42
CA VAL A 295 4.93 3.37 -20.97
C VAL A 295 3.57 2.81 -20.63
N SER A 296 2.50 3.38 -21.19
CA SER A 296 1.14 2.86 -21.01
C SER A 296 1.04 1.41 -21.49
N ALA A 297 1.64 1.07 -22.64
CA ALA A 297 1.68 -0.32 -23.10
C ALA A 297 2.41 -1.23 -22.09
N LEU A 298 3.53 -0.80 -21.53
CA LEU A 298 4.31 -1.61 -20.59
C LEU A 298 3.56 -1.85 -19.27
N ILE A 299 3.11 -0.76 -18.63
CA ILE A 299 2.44 -0.77 -17.31
C ILE A 299 1.13 -1.57 -17.36
N HIS A 300 0.35 -1.43 -18.44
CA HIS A 300 -1.01 -1.95 -18.51
C HIS A 300 -1.13 -3.34 -19.12
N ALA A 301 -0.15 -3.77 -19.93
CA ALA A 301 -0.24 -5.04 -20.61
C ALA A 301 0.41 -6.18 -19.82
N ALA A 302 1.72 -6.07 -19.56
CA ALA A 302 2.54 -7.21 -19.16
C ALA A 302 3.02 -7.20 -17.70
N THR A 303 2.83 -6.08 -16.97
CA THR A 303 3.65 -5.82 -15.78
C THR A 303 2.88 -5.37 -14.54
N MET A 304 2.91 -4.07 -14.22
CA MET A 304 2.50 -3.52 -12.93
C MET A 304 1.08 -3.90 -12.56
N VAL A 305 0.13 -3.71 -13.47
CA VAL A 305 -1.29 -3.97 -13.16
C VAL A 305 -1.61 -5.45 -13.00
N THR A 306 -0.77 -6.33 -13.53
CA THR A 306 -0.94 -7.79 -13.44
C THR A 306 -0.28 -8.38 -12.19
N ALA A 307 0.57 -7.60 -11.50
CA ALA A 307 1.31 -8.06 -10.33
C ALA A 307 0.39 -8.50 -9.17
N GLY A 308 -0.75 -7.83 -8.98
CA GLY A 308 -1.75 -8.24 -7.99
C GLY A 308 -2.39 -9.60 -8.32
N VAL A 309 -2.76 -9.85 -9.57
CA VAL A 309 -3.30 -11.15 -10.00
C VAL A 309 -2.24 -12.25 -9.83
N TYR A 310 -0.99 -11.95 -10.18
CA TYR A 310 0.14 -12.85 -9.95
C TYR A 310 0.32 -13.20 -8.47
N LEU A 311 0.26 -12.22 -7.57
CA LEU A 311 0.39 -12.44 -6.13
C LEU A 311 -0.76 -13.29 -5.56
N VAL A 312 -2.00 -13.02 -5.95
CA VAL A 312 -3.16 -13.84 -5.52
C VAL A 312 -3.03 -15.28 -6.02
N ALA A 313 -2.62 -15.47 -7.29
CA ALA A 313 -2.39 -16.81 -7.85
C ALA A 313 -1.24 -17.53 -7.13
N ARG A 314 -0.12 -16.84 -6.87
CA ARG A 314 1.05 -17.38 -6.19
C ARG A 314 0.76 -17.80 -4.74
N LEU A 315 -0.09 -17.05 -4.05
CA LEU A 315 -0.54 -17.32 -2.69
C LEU A 315 -1.95 -17.95 -2.65
N SER A 316 -2.36 -18.65 -3.70
CA SER A 316 -3.68 -19.28 -3.84
C SER A 316 -4.07 -20.11 -2.60
N MET A 317 -3.12 -20.83 -1.99
CA MET A 317 -3.33 -21.62 -0.78
C MET A 317 -3.79 -20.77 0.42
N VAL A 318 -3.29 -19.54 0.56
CA VAL A 318 -3.70 -18.63 1.64
C VAL A 318 -5.14 -18.16 1.43
N PHE A 319 -5.48 -17.81 0.18
CA PHE A 319 -6.81 -17.33 -0.18
C PHE A 319 -7.87 -18.42 -0.08
N VAL A 320 -7.56 -19.64 -0.52
CA VAL A 320 -8.51 -20.76 -0.52
C VAL A 320 -8.96 -21.17 0.89
N LEU A 321 -8.13 -20.92 1.91
CA LEU A 321 -8.49 -21.14 3.31
C LEU A 321 -9.48 -20.11 3.87
N SER A 322 -9.83 -19.06 3.11
CA SER A 322 -10.82 -18.06 3.51
C SER A 322 -11.83 -17.81 2.38
N PRO A 323 -12.99 -18.49 2.39
CA PRO A 323 -14.04 -18.23 1.42
C PRO A 323 -14.57 -16.80 1.49
N PHE A 324 -14.54 -16.17 2.67
CA PHE A 324 -14.93 -14.78 2.82
C PHE A 324 -13.99 -13.87 2.03
N ALA A 325 -12.66 -14.03 2.18
CA ALA A 325 -11.71 -13.25 1.40
C ALA A 325 -11.85 -13.50 -0.11
N MET A 326 -12.03 -14.76 -0.53
CA MET A 326 -12.30 -15.13 -1.93
C MET A 326 -13.56 -14.46 -2.49
N ALA A 327 -14.64 -14.40 -1.70
CA ALA A 327 -15.86 -13.70 -2.07
C ALA A 327 -15.62 -12.18 -2.17
N THR A 328 -14.88 -11.59 -1.24
CA THR A 328 -14.49 -10.17 -1.30
C THR A 328 -13.71 -9.86 -2.58
N VAL A 329 -12.71 -10.68 -2.91
CA VAL A 329 -11.91 -10.58 -4.14
C VAL A 329 -12.81 -10.62 -5.38
N THR A 330 -13.74 -11.58 -5.41
CA THR A 330 -14.68 -11.78 -6.53
C THR A 330 -15.64 -10.59 -6.70
N VAL A 331 -16.26 -10.15 -5.60
CA VAL A 331 -17.22 -9.04 -5.61
C VAL A 331 -16.54 -7.74 -6.03
N ILE A 332 -15.36 -7.45 -5.48
CA ILE A 332 -14.61 -6.25 -5.85
C ILE A 332 -14.16 -6.33 -7.32
N GLY A 333 -13.74 -7.50 -7.80
CA GLY A 333 -13.43 -7.73 -9.22
C GLY A 333 -14.63 -7.44 -10.13
N ALA A 334 -15.82 -7.94 -9.78
CA ALA A 334 -17.05 -7.72 -10.55
C ALA A 334 -17.51 -6.25 -10.53
N LEU A 335 -17.46 -5.60 -9.36
CA LEU A 335 -17.75 -4.17 -9.24
C LEU A 335 -16.76 -3.34 -10.05
N THR A 336 -15.47 -3.65 -9.99
CA THR A 336 -14.43 -2.98 -10.77
C THR A 336 -14.67 -3.17 -12.28
N ALA A 337 -15.03 -4.38 -12.70
CA ALA A 337 -15.31 -4.71 -14.10
C ALA A 337 -16.43 -3.86 -14.69
N ILE A 338 -17.60 -3.81 -14.04
CA ILE A 338 -18.77 -3.07 -14.53
C ILE A 338 -18.59 -1.56 -14.38
N PHE A 339 -18.02 -1.11 -13.26
CA PHE A 339 -17.86 0.30 -12.97
C PHE A 339 -16.90 0.96 -13.96
N ALA A 340 -15.72 0.38 -14.21
CA ALA A 340 -14.79 0.90 -15.21
C ALA A 340 -15.36 0.81 -16.64
N ALA A 341 -16.10 -0.25 -16.96
CA ALA A 341 -16.74 -0.37 -18.26
C ALA A 341 -17.78 0.74 -18.51
N SER A 342 -18.49 1.19 -17.47
CA SER A 342 -19.46 2.29 -17.58
C SER A 342 -18.81 3.62 -17.96
N ILE A 343 -17.66 3.94 -17.35
CA ILE A 343 -16.91 5.17 -17.64
C ILE A 343 -16.39 5.16 -19.08
N GLY A 344 -15.96 3.99 -19.56
CA GLY A 344 -15.47 3.81 -20.94
C GLY A 344 -16.49 4.14 -22.02
N LEU A 345 -17.81 4.07 -21.73
CA LEU A 345 -18.87 4.31 -22.71
C LEU A 345 -18.85 5.73 -23.30
N PHE A 346 -18.54 6.73 -22.48
CA PHE A 346 -18.61 8.15 -22.85
C PHE A 346 -17.25 8.87 -22.84
N GLN A 347 -16.16 8.16 -22.55
CA GLN A 347 -14.82 8.75 -22.52
C GLN A 347 -14.34 9.10 -23.94
N HIS A 348 -13.81 10.31 -24.17
CA HIS A 348 -13.40 10.78 -25.51
C HIS A 348 -11.91 10.64 -25.81
N ASP A 349 -11.08 10.56 -24.78
CA ASP A 349 -9.64 10.33 -24.89
C ASP A 349 -9.36 8.85 -25.20
N LEU A 350 -8.65 8.61 -26.31
CA LEU A 350 -8.34 7.26 -26.79
C LEU A 350 -7.53 6.45 -25.77
N LYS A 351 -6.52 7.05 -25.12
CA LYS A 351 -5.69 6.35 -24.13
C LYS A 351 -6.48 6.07 -22.85
N LYS A 352 -7.33 7.01 -22.40
CA LYS A 352 -8.17 6.80 -21.21
C LYS A 352 -9.22 5.71 -21.43
N VAL A 353 -9.81 5.58 -22.63
CA VAL A 353 -10.66 4.43 -22.95
C VAL A 353 -9.89 3.11 -22.81
N LEU A 354 -8.64 3.07 -23.27
CA LEU A 354 -7.77 1.90 -23.11
C LEU A 354 -7.36 1.65 -21.64
N ALA A 355 -7.19 2.69 -20.84
CA ALA A 355 -6.94 2.59 -19.41
C ALA A 355 -8.14 2.02 -18.65
N TYR A 356 -9.35 2.57 -18.83
CA TYR A 356 -10.56 2.05 -18.19
C TYR A 356 -10.90 0.62 -18.62
N SER A 357 -10.65 0.29 -19.88
CA SER A 357 -10.81 -1.09 -20.33
C SER A 357 -9.79 -2.04 -19.69
N THR A 358 -8.64 -1.53 -19.25
CA THR A 358 -7.65 -2.32 -18.48
C THR A 358 -8.16 -2.53 -17.05
N VAL A 359 -8.65 -1.48 -16.38
CA VAL A 359 -9.33 -1.61 -15.07
C VAL A 359 -10.44 -2.67 -15.14
N SER A 360 -11.24 -2.62 -16.20
CA SER A 360 -12.33 -3.58 -16.40
C SER A 360 -11.83 -5.02 -16.61
N GLN A 361 -10.82 -5.25 -17.46
CA GLN A 361 -10.24 -6.59 -17.68
C GLN A 361 -9.54 -7.14 -16.43
N LEU A 362 -8.87 -6.30 -15.64
CA LEU A 362 -8.33 -6.73 -14.35
C LEU A 362 -9.48 -7.19 -13.44
N GLY A 363 -10.60 -6.47 -13.43
CA GLY A 363 -11.81 -6.94 -12.74
C GLY A 363 -12.21 -8.37 -13.13
N PHE A 364 -12.20 -8.72 -14.41
CA PHE A 364 -12.41 -10.11 -14.86
C PHE A 364 -11.35 -11.07 -14.32
N MET A 365 -10.07 -10.70 -14.35
CA MET A 365 -8.99 -11.53 -13.78
C MET A 365 -9.19 -11.79 -12.29
N PHE A 366 -9.62 -10.77 -11.53
CA PHE A 366 -9.93 -10.87 -10.10
C PHE A 366 -11.20 -11.68 -9.83
N ILE A 367 -12.20 -11.65 -10.71
CA ILE A 367 -13.30 -12.64 -10.67
C ILE A 367 -12.72 -14.05 -10.80
N GLY A 368 -11.86 -14.30 -11.79
CA GLY A 368 -11.27 -15.62 -12.05
C GLY A 368 -10.49 -16.17 -10.85
N VAL A 369 -9.53 -15.41 -10.31
CA VAL A 369 -8.77 -15.85 -9.13
C VAL A 369 -9.63 -15.87 -7.86
N GLY A 370 -10.65 -15.01 -7.75
CA GLY A 370 -11.55 -14.94 -6.60
C GLY A 370 -12.54 -16.09 -6.50
N VAL A 371 -12.96 -16.69 -7.62
CA VAL A 371 -13.84 -17.87 -7.63
C VAL A 371 -13.06 -19.19 -7.51
N GLY A 372 -11.73 -19.11 -7.41
CA GLY A 372 -10.83 -20.28 -7.29
C GLY A 372 -10.33 -20.80 -8.63
N ALA A 373 -10.67 -20.16 -9.75
CA ALA A 373 -10.19 -20.51 -11.08
C ALA A 373 -8.86 -19.80 -11.39
N PHE A 374 -7.84 -20.08 -10.57
CA PHE A 374 -6.54 -19.40 -10.65
C PHE A 374 -5.88 -19.52 -12.03
N SER A 375 -5.95 -20.71 -12.64
CA SER A 375 -5.40 -20.96 -13.97
C SER A 375 -6.10 -20.14 -15.05
N ALA A 376 -7.44 -20.03 -15.02
CA ALA A 376 -8.21 -19.22 -15.96
C ALA A 376 -7.95 -17.70 -15.78
N GLY A 377 -7.92 -17.23 -14.54
CA GLY A 377 -7.60 -15.83 -14.21
C GLY A 377 -6.20 -15.45 -14.70
N PHE A 378 -5.21 -16.33 -14.48
CA PHE A 378 -3.85 -16.13 -14.94
C PHE A 378 -3.70 -16.29 -16.47
N PHE A 379 -4.44 -17.20 -17.09
CA PHE A 379 -4.46 -17.31 -18.54
C PHE A 379 -4.99 -16.03 -19.21
N HIS A 380 -5.99 -15.37 -18.60
CA HIS A 380 -6.43 -14.07 -19.09
C HIS A 380 -5.35 -12.98 -18.93
N VAL A 381 -4.53 -13.00 -17.87
CA VAL A 381 -3.34 -12.13 -17.76
C VAL A 381 -2.42 -12.32 -18.99
N PHE A 382 -2.16 -13.57 -19.34
CA PHE A 382 -1.30 -13.92 -20.48
C PHE A 382 -1.85 -13.39 -21.81
N THR A 383 -3.11 -13.68 -22.14
CA THR A 383 -3.71 -13.22 -23.41
C THR A 383 -3.83 -11.69 -23.45
N HIS A 384 -4.17 -11.07 -22.31
CA HIS A 384 -4.30 -9.64 -22.14
C HIS A 384 -3.02 -8.87 -22.44
N ALA A 385 -1.87 -9.42 -22.06
CA ALA A 385 -0.59 -8.79 -22.35
C ALA A 385 -0.39 -8.52 -23.86
N PHE A 386 -0.83 -9.43 -24.73
CA PHE A 386 -0.67 -9.26 -26.17
C PHE A 386 -1.65 -8.24 -26.75
N PHE A 387 -2.96 -8.44 -26.53
CA PHE A 387 -3.96 -7.56 -27.14
C PHE A 387 -3.94 -6.15 -26.54
N LYS A 388 -3.58 -5.96 -25.26
CA LYS A 388 -3.42 -4.61 -24.69
C LYS A 388 -2.18 -3.91 -25.17
N ALA A 389 -1.04 -4.59 -25.24
CA ALA A 389 0.15 -3.98 -25.83
C ALA A 389 -0.14 -3.56 -27.28
N CYS A 390 -0.83 -4.40 -28.04
CA CYS A 390 -1.26 -4.06 -29.41
C CYS A 390 -2.16 -2.81 -29.44
N LEU A 391 -3.16 -2.72 -28.56
CA LEU A 391 -4.07 -1.57 -28.50
C LEU A 391 -3.36 -0.28 -28.10
N PHE A 392 -2.51 -0.30 -27.07
CA PHE A 392 -1.79 0.89 -26.62
C PHE A 392 -0.74 1.36 -27.63
N LEU A 393 0.05 0.44 -28.20
CA LEU A 393 1.01 0.80 -29.25
C LEU A 393 0.30 1.22 -30.55
N GLY A 394 -0.86 0.64 -30.85
CA GLY A 394 -1.70 1.04 -31.98
C GLY A 394 -2.28 2.45 -31.79
N ALA A 395 -2.78 2.75 -30.59
CA ALA A 395 -3.18 4.11 -30.21
C ALA A 395 -1.99 5.08 -30.27
N GLY A 396 -0.79 4.66 -29.84
CA GLY A 396 0.43 5.45 -29.98
C GLY A 396 0.76 5.80 -31.43
N SER A 397 0.54 4.87 -32.35
CA SER A 397 0.77 5.07 -33.79
C SER A 397 -0.25 6.04 -34.39
N VAL A 398 -1.51 5.95 -33.95
CA VAL A 398 -2.56 6.93 -34.27
C VAL A 398 -2.21 8.31 -33.74
N ILE A 399 -1.82 8.42 -32.46
CA ILE A 399 -1.45 9.69 -31.82
C ILE A 399 -0.24 10.28 -32.51
N HIS A 400 0.79 9.49 -32.81
CA HIS A 400 1.99 9.96 -33.51
C HIS A 400 1.64 10.53 -34.89
N ALA A 401 0.74 9.87 -35.64
CA ALA A 401 0.24 10.36 -36.93
C ALA A 401 -0.60 11.64 -36.79
N MET A 402 -1.38 11.78 -35.71
CA MET A 402 -2.16 12.98 -35.42
C MET A 402 -1.30 14.16 -34.93
N HIS A 403 -0.20 13.87 -34.22
CA HIS A 403 0.69 14.87 -33.64
C HIS A 403 1.55 15.61 -34.68
N VAL A 404 1.65 15.06 -35.90
CA VAL A 404 2.19 15.77 -37.07
C VAL A 404 1.42 17.07 -37.35
N ARG A 405 0.17 17.17 -36.89
CA ARG A 405 -0.71 18.32 -37.13
C ARG A 405 -1.17 18.98 -35.83
N ILE A 406 -1.61 18.19 -34.86
CA ILE A 406 -2.12 18.68 -33.58
C ILE A 406 -1.00 18.55 -32.57
N HIS A 407 -0.19 19.62 -32.44
CA HIS A 407 0.90 19.68 -31.45
C HIS A 407 0.39 19.72 -30.00
N ASP A 408 -0.89 20.02 -29.79
CA ASP A 408 -1.55 19.85 -28.51
C ASP A 408 -1.77 18.35 -28.21
N THR A 409 -1.04 17.83 -27.23
CA THR A 409 -1.07 16.44 -26.80
C THR A 409 -2.48 15.97 -26.45
N ASP A 410 -3.26 16.77 -25.73
CA ASP A 410 -4.60 16.38 -25.27
C ASP A 410 -5.59 16.31 -26.46
N ARG A 411 -5.52 17.28 -27.37
CA ARG A 411 -6.37 17.28 -28.57
C ARG A 411 -6.00 16.18 -29.57
N SER A 412 -4.72 15.82 -29.64
CA SER A 412 -4.25 14.71 -30.51
C SER A 412 -4.76 13.34 -30.05
N GLN A 413 -5.15 13.21 -28.78
CA GLN A 413 -5.67 11.99 -28.16
C GLN A 413 -7.21 11.93 -28.18
N ASP A 414 -7.89 13.04 -28.43
CA ASP A 414 -9.36 13.11 -28.48
C ASP A 414 -9.92 12.48 -29.78
N MET A 415 -10.68 11.40 -29.63
CA MET A 415 -11.28 10.67 -30.76
C MET A 415 -12.29 11.51 -31.56
N ARG A 416 -12.81 12.60 -31.00
CA ARG A 416 -13.72 13.50 -31.72
C ARG A 416 -13.00 14.29 -32.81
N SER A 417 -11.69 14.50 -32.67
CA SER A 417 -10.79 15.14 -33.63
C SER A 417 -10.21 14.17 -34.67
N MET A 418 -10.44 12.87 -34.51
CA MET A 418 -10.00 11.81 -35.41
C MET A 418 -11.07 11.47 -36.48
N GLY A 419 -10.95 10.30 -37.12
CA GLY A 419 -11.87 9.79 -38.12
C GLY A 419 -11.19 9.58 -39.47
N GLY A 420 -11.69 8.65 -40.28
CA GLY A 420 -11.22 8.41 -41.65
C GLY A 420 -9.76 7.94 -41.79
N LEU A 421 -9.08 7.61 -40.69
CA LEU A 421 -7.66 7.23 -40.68
C LEU A 421 -7.36 5.90 -41.39
N LYS A 422 -8.38 5.08 -41.68
CA LYS A 422 -8.19 3.76 -42.31
C LYS A 422 -7.48 3.78 -43.67
N ARG A 423 -7.51 4.91 -44.39
CA ARG A 423 -6.82 5.08 -45.68
C ARG A 423 -5.34 5.36 -45.52
N TYR A 424 -4.96 6.01 -44.41
CA TYR A 424 -3.60 6.47 -44.14
C TYR A 424 -2.81 5.47 -43.29
N LEU A 425 -3.51 4.73 -42.40
CA LEU A 425 -2.93 3.80 -41.45
C LEU A 425 -3.47 2.36 -41.69
N PRO A 426 -3.18 1.73 -42.84
CA PRO A 426 -3.76 0.43 -43.21
C PRO A 426 -3.30 -0.75 -42.37
N ILE A 427 -2.08 -0.73 -41.83
CA ILE A 427 -1.56 -1.79 -40.96
C ILE A 427 -2.11 -1.55 -39.55
N THR A 428 -1.91 -0.34 -39.04
CA THR A 428 -2.36 0.04 -37.68
C THR A 428 -3.86 -0.21 -37.49
N ARG A 429 -4.72 0.07 -38.49
CA ARG A 429 -6.17 -0.21 -38.36
C ARG A 429 -6.48 -1.69 -38.15
N TRP A 430 -5.77 -2.59 -38.85
CA TRP A 430 -6.08 -4.01 -38.83
C TRP A 430 -5.56 -4.65 -37.55
N THR A 431 -4.34 -4.30 -37.14
CA THR A 431 -3.79 -4.76 -35.86
C THR A 431 -4.63 -4.26 -34.68
N PHE A 432 -5.07 -2.99 -34.73
CA PHE A 432 -5.97 -2.44 -33.71
C PHE A 432 -7.34 -3.12 -33.72
N LEU A 433 -7.93 -3.39 -34.89
CA LEU A 433 -9.21 -4.11 -35.01
C LEU A 433 -9.11 -5.54 -34.46
N ILE A 434 -8.07 -6.29 -34.81
CA ILE A 434 -7.84 -7.65 -34.31
C ILE A 434 -7.77 -7.63 -32.77
N ALA A 435 -7.03 -6.67 -32.21
CA ALA A 435 -6.92 -6.53 -30.77
C ALA A 435 -8.26 -6.11 -30.12
N CYS A 436 -9.06 -5.24 -30.76
CA CYS A 436 -10.43 -4.92 -30.35
C CYS A 436 -11.35 -6.15 -30.35
N CYS A 437 -11.30 -6.97 -31.40
CA CYS A 437 -12.07 -8.20 -31.48
C CYS A 437 -11.65 -9.20 -30.38
N SER A 438 -10.34 -9.30 -30.11
CA SER A 438 -9.83 -10.18 -29.05
C SER A 438 -10.34 -9.74 -27.68
N ILE A 439 -10.12 -8.49 -27.26
CA ILE A 439 -10.58 -8.00 -25.94
C ILE A 439 -12.11 -8.03 -25.78
N ALA A 440 -12.85 -7.87 -26.89
CA ALA A 440 -14.31 -7.94 -26.89
C ALA A 440 -14.86 -9.38 -26.77
N GLY A 441 -14.01 -10.40 -26.87
CA GLY A 441 -14.40 -11.81 -26.77
C GLY A 441 -14.99 -12.38 -28.06
N MET A 442 -14.52 -11.95 -29.23
CA MET A 442 -14.97 -12.53 -30.50
C MET A 442 -14.58 -14.02 -30.57
N PRO A 443 -15.52 -14.93 -30.92
CA PRO A 443 -15.24 -16.36 -31.05
C PRO A 443 -14.01 -16.65 -31.91
N GLY A 444 -13.12 -17.51 -31.39
CA GLY A 444 -11.89 -17.94 -32.07
C GLY A 444 -10.66 -17.07 -31.80
N LEU A 445 -10.77 -15.91 -31.14
CA LEU A 445 -9.62 -15.10 -30.71
C LEU A 445 -9.24 -15.35 -29.24
N ALA A 446 -8.06 -14.87 -28.84
CA ALA A 446 -7.50 -15.18 -27.51
C ALA A 446 -8.35 -14.73 -26.32
N GLY A 447 -9.04 -13.59 -26.44
CA GLY A 447 -9.89 -13.10 -25.36
C GLY A 447 -11.16 -13.93 -25.14
N PHE A 448 -11.71 -14.60 -26.16
CA PHE A 448 -12.86 -15.50 -26.01
C PHE A 448 -12.52 -16.66 -25.08
N TRP A 449 -11.45 -17.40 -25.42
CA TRP A 449 -11.00 -18.57 -24.64
C TRP A 449 -10.70 -18.26 -23.19
N SER A 450 -10.15 -17.08 -22.91
CA SER A 450 -9.77 -16.69 -21.55
C SER A 450 -10.91 -16.09 -20.75
N LYS A 451 -11.74 -15.25 -21.35
CA LYS A 451 -12.81 -14.52 -20.66
C LYS A 451 -14.04 -15.38 -20.41
N ASP A 452 -14.45 -16.19 -21.38
CA ASP A 452 -15.60 -17.09 -21.21
C ASP A 452 -15.32 -18.18 -20.19
N GLU A 453 -14.07 -18.66 -20.08
CA GLU A 453 -13.67 -19.61 -19.03
C GLU A 453 -13.82 -18.99 -17.62
N ILE A 454 -13.46 -17.71 -17.44
CA ILE A 454 -13.66 -17.00 -16.17
C ILE A 454 -15.15 -16.91 -15.82
N LEU A 455 -15.99 -16.54 -16.80
CA LEU A 455 -17.44 -16.43 -16.60
C LEU A 455 -18.05 -17.80 -16.26
N TRP A 456 -17.68 -18.83 -17.02
CA TRP A 456 -18.07 -20.21 -16.76
C TRP A 456 -17.72 -20.64 -15.33
N LYS A 457 -16.48 -20.38 -14.91
CA LYS A 457 -16.02 -20.73 -13.55
C LYS A 457 -16.71 -19.89 -12.48
N ALA A 458 -17.08 -18.64 -12.75
CA ALA A 458 -17.86 -17.85 -11.81
C ALA A 458 -19.26 -18.42 -11.56
N PHE A 459 -19.87 -19.05 -12.56
CA PHE A 459 -21.16 -19.71 -12.42
C PHE A 459 -21.04 -21.10 -11.75
N SER A 460 -20.03 -21.88 -12.15
CA SER A 460 -19.91 -23.30 -11.81
C SER A 460 -19.10 -23.60 -10.54
N SER A 461 -18.18 -22.72 -10.13
CA SER A 461 -17.30 -22.99 -8.99
C SER A 461 -18.05 -22.88 -7.66
N GLN A 462 -17.79 -23.81 -6.75
CA GLN A 462 -18.28 -23.81 -5.39
C GLN A 462 -17.12 -24.00 -4.41
N MET A 463 -16.98 -23.03 -3.51
CA MET A 463 -15.97 -23.05 -2.46
C MET A 463 -16.45 -23.92 -1.30
N THR A 464 -15.97 -25.16 -1.19
CA THR A 464 -16.31 -26.05 -0.09
C THR A 464 -15.10 -26.15 0.83
N ILE A 465 -15.07 -25.43 1.96
CA ILE A 465 -14.02 -25.71 2.95
C ILE A 465 -14.36 -27.03 3.67
N THR A 466 -13.67 -28.10 3.32
CA THR A 466 -13.49 -29.25 4.23
C THR A 466 -12.30 -28.96 5.12
N ALA A 467 -12.47 -28.03 6.07
CA ALA A 467 -11.47 -27.86 7.11
C ALA A 467 -11.47 -29.13 7.98
N GLY A 468 -10.36 -29.86 8.00
CA GLY A 468 -10.20 -31.06 8.81
C GLY A 468 -10.55 -30.79 10.28
N ARG A 469 -11.21 -31.78 10.90
CA ARG A 469 -11.82 -31.81 12.26
C ARG A 469 -13.13 -31.03 12.42
N GLY A 470 -14.20 -31.48 11.77
CA GLY A 470 -15.58 -31.34 12.28
C GLY A 470 -16.17 -29.93 12.45
N SER A 471 -15.41 -28.87 12.18
CA SER A 471 -15.86 -27.49 12.29
C SER A 471 -16.52 -27.04 10.99
N GLN A 472 -17.80 -26.68 11.07
CA GLN A 472 -18.51 -25.93 10.03
C GLN A 472 -17.70 -24.68 9.65
N ALA A 473 -17.55 -24.40 8.36
CA ALA A 473 -16.92 -23.16 7.91
C ALA A 473 -17.66 -21.95 8.53
N LEU A 474 -16.92 -21.02 9.16
CA LEU A 474 -17.50 -19.80 9.79
C LEU A 474 -18.37 -18.98 8.83
N TRP A 475 -18.08 -19.06 7.53
CA TRP A 475 -18.84 -18.40 6.48
C TRP A 475 -18.81 -19.24 5.21
N GLN A 476 -19.95 -19.33 4.54
CA GLN A 476 -20.11 -20.07 3.28
C GLN A 476 -20.62 -19.15 2.19
N TRP A 477 -20.31 -19.48 0.94
CA TRP A 477 -20.74 -18.71 -0.21
C TRP A 477 -22.27 -18.77 -0.36
N PRO A 478 -22.95 -17.62 -0.49
CA PRO A 478 -24.35 -17.61 -0.85
C PRO A 478 -24.57 -18.24 -2.22
N GLY A 479 -25.57 -19.12 -2.36
CA GLY A 479 -25.82 -19.84 -3.61
C GLY A 479 -26.09 -18.94 -4.83
N TRP A 480 -26.62 -17.73 -4.58
CA TRP A 480 -26.91 -16.70 -5.59
C TRP A 480 -25.69 -15.95 -6.08
N LEU A 481 -24.58 -15.92 -5.32
CA LEU A 481 -23.43 -15.06 -5.60
C LEU A 481 -22.78 -15.40 -6.95
N GLY A 482 -22.46 -16.67 -7.21
CA GLY A 482 -21.84 -17.10 -8.47
C GLY A 482 -22.66 -16.72 -9.72
N PRO A 483 -23.96 -17.08 -9.80
CA PRO A 483 -24.83 -16.65 -10.90
C PRO A 483 -24.94 -15.13 -11.07
N THR A 484 -24.97 -14.36 -9.98
CA THR A 484 -24.98 -12.90 -10.06
C THR A 484 -23.69 -12.35 -10.66
N ILE A 485 -22.54 -12.85 -10.22
CA ILE A 485 -21.22 -12.44 -10.74
C ILE A 485 -21.10 -12.77 -12.24
N TYR A 486 -21.60 -13.93 -12.66
CA TYR A 486 -21.67 -14.29 -14.08
C TYR A 486 -22.43 -13.24 -14.91
N TRP A 487 -23.66 -12.91 -14.52
CA TRP A 487 -24.47 -11.94 -15.27
C TRP A 487 -23.91 -10.52 -15.24
N VAL A 488 -23.37 -10.08 -14.11
CA VAL A 488 -22.64 -8.80 -14.01
C VAL A 488 -21.44 -8.80 -14.97
N GLY A 489 -20.71 -9.90 -15.06
CA GLY A 489 -19.61 -10.10 -16.00
C GLY A 489 -20.06 -10.04 -17.46
N VAL A 490 -21.19 -10.64 -17.83
CA VAL A 490 -21.77 -10.57 -19.18
C VAL A 490 -22.17 -9.13 -19.55
N ILE A 491 -22.76 -8.38 -18.61
CA ILE A 491 -23.08 -6.96 -18.81
C ILE A 491 -21.80 -6.14 -19.03
N ALA A 492 -20.79 -6.31 -18.17
CA ALA A 492 -19.50 -5.65 -18.32
C ALA A 492 -18.80 -6.04 -19.64
N ALA A 493 -18.96 -7.28 -20.11
CA ALA A 493 -18.43 -7.75 -21.38
C ALA A 493 -19.12 -7.07 -22.58
N THR A 494 -20.44 -6.88 -22.50
CA THR A 494 -21.21 -6.15 -23.52
C THR A 494 -20.74 -4.70 -23.63
N MET A 495 -20.57 -4.03 -22.49
CA MET A 495 -20.06 -2.66 -22.44
C MET A 495 -18.63 -2.57 -22.97
N THR A 496 -17.81 -3.60 -22.70
CA THR A 496 -16.46 -3.74 -23.26
C THR A 496 -16.47 -3.79 -24.78
N ALA A 497 -17.29 -4.65 -25.36
CA ALA A 497 -17.45 -4.70 -26.81
C ALA A 497 -17.91 -3.33 -27.36
N PHE A 498 -18.87 -2.68 -26.69
CA PHE A 498 -19.35 -1.36 -27.12
C PHE A 498 -18.26 -0.29 -27.16
N TYR A 499 -17.56 -0.03 -26.05
CA TYR A 499 -16.61 1.09 -26.02
C TYR A 499 -15.36 0.82 -26.88
N MET A 500 -14.95 -0.43 -27.06
CA MET A 500 -13.81 -0.78 -27.90
C MET A 500 -14.11 -0.57 -29.39
N PHE A 501 -15.29 -1.00 -29.84
CA PHE A 501 -15.73 -0.77 -31.22
C PHE A 501 -16.08 0.70 -31.46
N ARG A 502 -16.63 1.40 -30.47
CA ARG A 502 -16.79 2.87 -30.49
C ARG A 502 -15.45 3.56 -30.74
N ALA A 503 -14.41 3.20 -29.98
CA ALA A 503 -13.08 3.77 -30.15
C ALA A 503 -12.51 3.51 -31.56
N TYR A 504 -12.69 2.28 -32.07
CA TYR A 504 -12.29 1.93 -33.43
C TYR A 504 -13.03 2.74 -34.51
N PHE A 505 -14.36 2.86 -34.41
CA PHE A 505 -15.15 3.58 -35.43
C PHE A 505 -14.88 5.08 -35.40
N LEU A 506 -14.78 5.71 -34.23
CA LEU A 506 -14.47 7.14 -34.12
C LEU A 506 -13.06 7.46 -34.65
N THR A 507 -12.10 6.54 -34.49
CA THR A 507 -10.72 6.73 -34.92
C THR A 507 -10.53 6.50 -36.42
N PHE A 508 -11.01 5.36 -36.94
CA PHE A 508 -10.65 4.90 -38.29
C PHE A 508 -11.75 5.10 -39.35
N HIS A 509 -13.02 5.25 -38.95
CA HIS A 509 -14.17 5.37 -39.85
C HIS A 509 -14.69 6.82 -39.94
N GLY A 510 -15.65 7.05 -40.83
CA GLY A 510 -16.22 8.37 -41.07
C GLY A 510 -15.34 9.27 -41.94
N LYS A 511 -15.72 10.55 -42.00
CA LYS A 511 -14.93 11.59 -42.67
C LYS A 511 -13.72 11.93 -41.82
N PHE A 512 -12.57 12.11 -42.46
CA PHE A 512 -11.39 12.60 -41.77
C PHE A 512 -11.63 14.04 -41.31
N LYS A 513 -11.76 14.24 -40.00
CA LYS A 513 -12.07 15.55 -39.40
C LYS A 513 -10.82 16.39 -39.15
N GLY A 514 -9.65 15.78 -39.33
CA GLY A 514 -8.40 16.44 -39.05
C GLY A 514 -8.18 17.69 -39.89
N TRP A 515 -8.75 17.87 -41.10
CA TRP A 515 -8.37 18.93 -42.07
C TRP A 515 -8.65 20.40 -41.69
N THR A 516 -9.45 20.70 -40.68
CA THR A 516 -9.72 22.09 -40.26
C THR A 516 -8.70 22.57 -39.21
N ILE A 517 -7.92 23.62 -39.53
CA ILE A 517 -7.07 24.31 -38.56
C ILE A 517 -7.97 25.09 -37.60
N VAL A 518 -7.66 25.03 -36.30
CA VAL A 518 -8.21 25.96 -35.31
C VAL A 518 -7.57 27.32 -35.59
N LYS A 519 -8.37 28.31 -36.01
CA LYS A 519 -7.95 29.72 -36.08
C LYS A 519 -7.19 30.06 -34.79
N ASN A 520 -5.96 30.58 -34.91
CA ASN A 520 -5.06 31.07 -33.84
C ASN A 520 -3.95 30.14 -33.31
N TYR A 521 -3.47 29.15 -34.08
CA TYR A 521 -2.21 28.46 -33.70
C TYR A 521 -1.00 29.38 -33.95
N LYS A 522 -0.37 29.88 -32.89
CA LYS A 522 0.98 30.47 -32.96
C LYS A 522 1.99 29.32 -32.98
N ALA A 523 2.73 29.18 -34.07
CA ALA A 523 3.88 28.27 -34.12
C ALA A 523 4.88 28.64 -33.00
N PRO A 524 5.54 27.68 -32.35
CA PRO A 524 6.66 27.97 -31.46
C PRO A 524 7.75 28.66 -32.29
N ALA A 525 8.25 29.80 -31.82
CA ALA A 525 9.36 30.49 -32.45
C ALA A 525 10.57 29.56 -32.49
N HIS A 526 10.93 29.09 -33.69
CA HIS A 526 12.22 28.45 -33.91
C HIS A 526 13.29 29.54 -33.78
N HIS A 527 14.21 29.37 -32.84
CA HIS A 527 15.44 30.15 -32.76
C HIS A 527 16.27 29.93 -34.05
N ALA A 528 16.06 30.78 -35.04
CA ALA A 528 17.00 30.99 -36.12
C ALA A 528 17.95 32.12 -35.67
N HIS A 529 19.11 31.74 -35.16
CA HIS A 529 20.28 32.59 -35.32
C HIS A 529 20.68 32.46 -36.79
N ASP A 530 20.48 33.52 -37.56
CA ASP A 530 21.51 34.12 -38.40
C ASP A 530 20.94 35.38 -39.05
N ALA A 531 21.65 36.49 -38.83
CA ALA A 531 21.35 37.78 -39.42
C ALA A 531 21.70 37.75 -40.91
N HIS A 532 20.86 38.37 -41.75
CA HIS A 532 21.21 39.56 -42.54
C HIS A 532 20.09 39.91 -43.55
N ASP A 533 19.84 41.21 -43.59
CA ASP A 533 19.29 42.02 -44.68
C ASP A 533 17.77 42.10 -44.90
N ALA A 534 17.32 43.35 -44.77
CA ALA A 534 15.99 43.86 -45.02
C ALA A 534 15.68 43.88 -46.52
N HIS A 535 14.40 43.67 -46.88
CA HIS A 535 13.67 44.54 -47.80
C HIS A 535 12.16 44.26 -47.71
N ASP A 536 11.41 45.36 -47.73
CA ASP A 536 9.96 45.46 -47.70
C ASP A 536 9.24 44.65 -48.78
N ALA A 537 8.19 43.93 -48.38
CA ALA A 537 7.01 43.71 -49.21
C ALA A 537 5.82 43.32 -48.31
N HIS A 538 4.92 44.27 -48.10
CA HIS A 538 3.57 44.00 -47.64
C HIS A 538 2.85 43.17 -48.71
N HIS A 539 2.89 41.85 -48.57
CA HIS A 539 1.94 40.97 -49.21
C HIS A 539 0.87 40.59 -48.19
N ASP A 540 -0.34 41.11 -48.42
CA ASP A 540 -1.56 40.55 -47.88
C ASP A 540 -1.68 39.10 -48.35
N VAL A 541 -1.18 38.16 -47.54
CA VAL A 541 -1.38 36.74 -47.77
C VAL A 541 -2.80 36.42 -47.31
N GLU A 542 -3.67 36.09 -48.25
CA GLU A 542 -4.94 35.44 -47.98
C GLU A 542 -4.72 34.27 -47.00
N GLU A 543 -5.24 34.37 -45.78
CA GLU A 543 -5.18 33.34 -44.76
C GLU A 543 -6.05 32.13 -45.16
N GLY A 544 -5.56 31.34 -46.11
CA GLY A 544 -6.05 30.01 -46.42
C GLY A 544 -5.61 28.99 -45.36
N PRO A 545 -6.36 27.89 -45.14
CA PRO A 545 -5.93 26.83 -44.24
C PRO A 545 -4.60 26.24 -44.72
N ILE A 546 -3.54 26.40 -43.92
CA ILE A 546 -2.23 25.78 -44.16
C ILE A 546 -2.42 24.25 -44.26
N GLU A 547 -2.23 23.69 -45.46
CA GLU A 547 -2.28 22.24 -45.67
C GLU A 547 -1.04 21.59 -45.02
N GLY A 548 -1.20 21.09 -43.80
CA GLY A 548 -0.18 20.27 -43.16
C GLY A 548 0.05 18.93 -43.90
N PRO A 549 1.23 18.30 -43.73
CA PRO A 549 1.53 17.03 -44.38
C PRO A 549 0.55 15.94 -43.98
N MET A 550 0.16 15.11 -44.95
CA MET A 550 -0.81 14.03 -44.74
C MET A 550 -0.31 13.03 -43.67
N PRO A 551 -1.21 12.47 -42.84
CA PRO A 551 -0.86 11.37 -41.94
C PRO A 551 -0.29 10.20 -42.75
N LYS A 552 0.79 9.61 -42.26
CA LYS A 552 1.43 8.44 -42.86
C LYS A 552 1.51 7.32 -41.83
N GLU A 553 1.54 6.10 -42.33
CA GLU A 553 1.76 4.92 -41.51
C GLU A 553 3.09 5.02 -40.74
N SER A 554 3.10 4.43 -39.55
CA SER A 554 4.31 4.40 -38.73
C SER A 554 5.39 3.54 -39.38
N PRO A 555 6.68 3.84 -39.15
CA PRO A 555 7.79 3.06 -39.73
C PRO A 555 7.84 1.64 -39.17
N LEU A 556 8.68 0.80 -39.77
CA LEU A 556 8.79 -0.64 -39.46
C LEU A 556 9.10 -0.93 -37.98
N SER A 557 9.90 -0.09 -37.33
CA SER A 557 10.21 -0.22 -35.90
C SER A 557 8.97 -0.12 -35.00
N MET A 558 7.89 0.51 -35.47
CA MET A 558 6.62 0.61 -34.75
C MET A 558 5.59 -0.40 -35.26
N THR A 559 5.52 -0.66 -36.57
CA THR A 559 4.51 -1.55 -37.17
C THR A 559 4.83 -3.04 -37.00
N VAL A 560 6.10 -3.46 -36.98
CA VAL A 560 6.49 -4.85 -36.73
C VAL A 560 6.03 -5.34 -35.35
N PRO A 561 6.29 -4.60 -34.24
CA PRO A 561 5.69 -4.93 -32.94
C PRO A 561 4.18 -5.12 -32.98
N LEU A 562 3.44 -4.25 -33.69
CA LEU A 562 1.97 -4.36 -33.80
C LEU A 562 1.54 -5.64 -34.51
N MET A 563 2.20 -6.02 -35.61
CA MET A 563 1.88 -7.24 -36.34
C MET A 563 2.11 -8.49 -35.49
N ILE A 564 3.24 -8.55 -34.77
CA ILE A 564 3.56 -9.67 -33.88
C ILE A 564 2.52 -9.78 -32.75
N LEU A 565 2.22 -8.66 -32.09
CA LEU A 565 1.23 -8.64 -31.00
C LEU A 565 -0.18 -8.99 -31.48
N ALA A 566 -0.57 -8.55 -32.68
CA ALA A 566 -1.85 -8.93 -33.29
C ALA A 566 -1.92 -10.42 -33.63
N ALA A 567 -0.83 -11.02 -34.10
CA ALA A 567 -0.76 -12.47 -34.32
C ALA A 567 -0.97 -13.24 -33.00
N PHE A 568 -0.32 -12.82 -31.91
CA PHE A 568 -0.57 -13.43 -30.59
C PHE A 568 -1.99 -13.17 -30.08
N ALA A 569 -2.61 -12.02 -30.36
CA ALA A 569 -4.01 -11.78 -30.01
C ALA A 569 -4.99 -12.74 -30.72
N ILE A 570 -4.60 -13.32 -31.86
CA ILE A 570 -5.34 -14.37 -32.54
C ILE A 570 -5.02 -15.73 -31.91
N PHE A 571 -3.73 -16.09 -31.87
CA PHE A 571 -3.33 -17.47 -31.65
C PHE A 571 -3.05 -17.87 -30.19
N ALA A 572 -2.72 -16.91 -29.31
CA ALA A 572 -2.38 -17.20 -27.91
C ALA A 572 -3.53 -17.91 -27.15
N GLY A 573 -4.78 -17.72 -27.61
CA GLY A 573 -5.97 -18.40 -27.12
C GLY A 573 -5.92 -19.92 -27.18
N PHE A 574 -5.34 -20.46 -28.27
CA PHE A 574 -5.29 -21.89 -28.53
C PHE A 574 -4.31 -22.63 -27.60
N LEU A 575 -3.48 -21.91 -26.84
CA LEU A 575 -2.57 -22.51 -25.86
C LEU A 575 -3.30 -23.03 -24.61
N TYR A 576 -4.56 -22.66 -24.41
CA TYR A 576 -5.38 -23.04 -23.25
C TYR A 576 -6.83 -23.39 -23.68
N ALA A 577 -7.04 -23.85 -24.91
CA ALA A 577 -8.38 -24.12 -25.43
C ALA A 577 -8.89 -25.50 -24.96
N HIS A 578 -9.51 -25.53 -23.77
CA HIS A 578 -10.12 -26.74 -23.20
C HIS A 578 -11.11 -27.46 -24.15
N PRO A 579 -12.01 -26.75 -24.88
CA PRO A 579 -13.00 -27.41 -25.75
C PRO A 579 -12.41 -28.14 -26.97
N ILE A 580 -11.13 -27.91 -27.30
CA ILE A 580 -10.43 -28.55 -28.42
C ILE A 580 -9.39 -29.58 -27.90
N HIS A 581 -9.34 -29.83 -26.59
CA HIS A 581 -8.34 -30.70 -25.95
C HIS A 581 -6.87 -30.28 -26.20
N VAL A 582 -6.62 -29.01 -26.56
CA VAL A 582 -5.28 -28.45 -26.72
C VAL A 582 -5.05 -27.44 -25.59
N ALA A 583 -4.43 -27.89 -24.51
CA ALA A 583 -4.13 -27.04 -23.35
C ALA A 583 -2.65 -27.14 -22.91
N PRO A 584 -1.67 -26.88 -23.80
CA PRO A 584 -0.25 -26.93 -23.45
C PRO A 584 0.11 -25.99 -22.28
N LEU A 585 -0.52 -24.82 -22.19
CA LEU A 585 -0.33 -23.92 -21.05
C LEU A 585 -1.06 -24.41 -19.79
N GLY A 586 -2.21 -25.07 -19.94
CA GLY A 586 -2.90 -25.76 -18.83
C GLY A 586 -2.02 -26.81 -18.18
N HIS A 587 -1.37 -27.66 -18.98
CA HIS A 587 -0.43 -28.66 -18.47
C HIS A 587 0.75 -28.07 -17.69
N ILE A 588 1.15 -26.84 -17.98
CA ILE A 588 2.23 -26.13 -17.28
C ILE A 588 1.73 -25.47 -15.98
N LEU A 589 0.48 -25.00 -15.96
CA LEU A 589 -0.10 -24.25 -14.83
C LEU A 589 -0.81 -25.14 -13.81
N ASP A 590 -1.55 -26.16 -14.26
CA ASP A 590 -2.39 -27.02 -13.41
C ASP A 590 -1.61 -27.70 -12.27
N PRO A 591 -0.36 -28.19 -12.46
CA PRO A 591 0.42 -28.78 -11.36
C PRO A 591 0.69 -27.81 -10.20
N ILE A 592 0.76 -26.50 -10.47
CA ILE A 592 1.01 -25.47 -9.45
C ILE A 592 -0.23 -25.29 -8.57
N PHE A 593 -1.42 -25.40 -9.16
CA PHE A 593 -2.69 -25.20 -8.47
C PHE A 593 -3.32 -26.50 -7.94
N ALA A 594 -2.73 -27.67 -8.21
CA ALA A 594 -3.29 -28.99 -7.91
C ALA A 594 -3.80 -29.12 -6.45
N ARG A 595 -3.04 -28.62 -5.46
CA ARG A 595 -3.44 -28.66 -4.04
C ARG A 595 -4.62 -27.74 -3.71
N THR A 596 -4.77 -26.65 -4.45
CA THR A 596 -5.87 -25.69 -4.24
C THR A 596 -7.13 -26.09 -5.00
N THR A 597 -6.99 -26.68 -6.18
CA THR A 597 -8.13 -27.18 -6.98
C THR A 597 -8.83 -28.36 -6.32
N THR A 598 -8.19 -29.10 -5.42
CA THR A 598 -8.89 -30.13 -4.62
C THR A 598 -9.83 -29.55 -3.57
N ILE A 599 -9.66 -28.28 -3.19
CA ILE A 599 -10.50 -27.59 -2.20
C ILE A 599 -11.65 -26.83 -2.89
N VAL A 600 -11.48 -26.47 -4.16
CA VAL A 600 -12.50 -25.81 -4.99
C VAL A 600 -13.24 -26.88 -5.79
N SER A 601 -14.51 -27.12 -5.47
CA SER A 601 -15.34 -28.12 -6.17
C SER A 601 -16.21 -27.46 -7.24
N GLU A 602 -16.48 -28.14 -8.35
CA GLU A 602 -17.48 -27.71 -9.32
C GLU A 602 -18.89 -28.19 -8.94
N ARG A 603 -19.90 -27.35 -9.18
CA ARG A 603 -21.31 -27.73 -9.02
C ARG A 603 -21.66 -28.87 -9.97
N GLU A 604 -22.20 -29.95 -9.43
CA GLU A 604 -22.59 -31.12 -10.22
C GLU A 604 -23.65 -30.78 -11.29
N ALA A 605 -24.63 -29.95 -10.94
CA ALA A 605 -25.64 -29.44 -11.87
C ALA A 605 -25.07 -28.53 -12.98
N ALA A 606 -23.84 -28.04 -12.84
CA ALA A 606 -23.16 -27.29 -13.89
C ALA A 606 -22.46 -28.21 -14.90
N LYS A 607 -22.19 -29.49 -14.56
CA LYS A 607 -21.52 -30.41 -15.49
C LYS A 607 -22.38 -30.60 -16.75
N GLY A 608 -21.84 -30.24 -17.92
CA GLY A 608 -22.54 -30.30 -19.22
C GLY A 608 -23.16 -28.99 -19.71
N LEU A 609 -23.19 -27.93 -18.89
CA LEU A 609 -23.71 -26.61 -19.30
C LEU A 609 -22.66 -25.69 -19.96
N LEU A 610 -21.44 -26.18 -20.21
CA LEU A 610 -20.32 -25.38 -20.72
C LEU A 610 -20.72 -24.64 -22.01
N VAL A 611 -21.16 -25.37 -23.03
CA VAL A 611 -21.50 -24.79 -24.35
C VAL A 611 -22.69 -23.81 -24.25
N PRO A 612 -23.81 -24.13 -23.58
CA PRO A 612 -24.88 -23.16 -23.34
C PRO A 612 -24.43 -21.88 -22.63
N MET A 613 -23.49 -21.96 -21.69
CA MET A 613 -22.99 -20.81 -20.93
C MET A 613 -21.98 -19.95 -21.72
N MET A 614 -21.49 -20.40 -22.88
CA MET A 614 -20.70 -19.54 -23.77
C MET A 614 -21.60 -18.61 -24.62
N LEU A 615 -22.86 -18.97 -24.86
CA LEU A 615 -23.76 -18.20 -25.72
C LEU A 615 -24.00 -16.76 -25.23
N PRO A 616 -24.17 -16.47 -23.93
CA PRO A 616 -24.30 -15.09 -23.46
C PRO A 616 -23.03 -14.25 -23.66
N GLY A 617 -21.83 -14.85 -23.62
CA GLY A 617 -20.57 -14.18 -23.97
C GLY A 617 -20.52 -13.76 -25.45
N ILE A 618 -20.90 -14.69 -26.34
CA ILE A 618 -21.04 -14.40 -27.79
C ILE A 618 -22.12 -13.33 -28.03
N GLY A 619 -23.25 -13.43 -27.34
CA GLY A 619 -24.33 -12.45 -27.39
C GLY A 619 -23.87 -11.06 -26.94
N ALA A 620 -23.08 -10.97 -25.86
CA ALA A 620 -22.49 -9.73 -25.38
C ALA A 620 -21.58 -9.06 -26.42
N PHE A 621 -20.74 -9.85 -27.11
CA PHE A 621 -19.92 -9.36 -28.22
C PHE A 621 -20.77 -8.80 -29.37
N LEU A 622 -21.74 -9.57 -29.85
CA LEU A 622 -22.60 -9.18 -30.98
C LEU A 622 -23.45 -7.94 -30.64
N LEU A 623 -24.04 -7.92 -29.45
CA LEU A 623 -24.87 -6.81 -28.99
C LEU A 623 -24.03 -5.53 -28.81
N GLY A 624 -22.89 -5.61 -28.12
CA GLY A 624 -22.04 -4.44 -27.86
C GLY A 624 -21.40 -3.88 -29.12
N SER A 625 -20.81 -4.73 -29.97
CA SER A 625 -20.19 -4.29 -31.22
C SER A 625 -21.23 -3.81 -32.25
N GLY A 626 -22.37 -4.50 -32.36
CA GLY A 626 -23.47 -4.14 -33.25
C GLY A 626 -24.14 -2.81 -32.87
N THR A 627 -24.36 -2.57 -31.58
CA THR A 627 -24.90 -1.28 -31.10
C THR A 627 -23.90 -0.14 -31.31
N ALA A 628 -22.60 -0.36 -31.07
CA ALA A 628 -21.57 0.63 -31.39
C ALA A 628 -21.51 0.95 -32.89
N MET A 629 -21.60 -0.07 -33.75
CA MET A 629 -21.66 0.10 -35.19
C MET A 629 -22.89 0.92 -35.61
N PHE A 630 -24.08 0.58 -35.09
CA PHE A 630 -25.29 1.34 -35.38
C PHE A 630 -25.18 2.81 -34.98
N ILE A 631 -24.68 3.11 -33.78
CA ILE A 631 -24.59 4.48 -33.27
C ILE A 631 -23.51 5.29 -34.00
N TYR A 632 -22.29 4.77 -34.11
CA TYR A 632 -21.13 5.56 -34.55
C TYR A 632 -20.78 5.40 -36.02
N TRP A 633 -21.05 4.25 -36.63
CA TRP A 633 -20.90 4.08 -38.07
C TRP A 633 -22.16 4.55 -38.80
N ASN A 634 -23.32 3.98 -38.50
CA ASN A 634 -24.52 4.20 -39.33
C ASN A 634 -25.19 5.56 -39.04
N LYS A 635 -25.18 6.01 -37.79
CA LYS A 635 -25.83 7.27 -37.35
C LYS A 635 -24.84 8.37 -36.95
N ALA A 636 -23.54 8.19 -37.19
CA ALA A 636 -22.48 9.19 -36.94
C ALA A 636 -22.52 9.83 -35.53
N GLY A 637 -22.91 9.07 -34.51
CA GLY A 637 -22.97 9.52 -33.11
C GLY A 637 -24.22 10.35 -32.75
N ALA A 638 -25.21 10.49 -33.64
CA ALA A 638 -26.44 11.21 -33.34
C ALA A 638 -27.20 10.65 -32.11
N PRO A 639 -27.32 9.32 -31.90
CA PRO A 639 -27.99 8.77 -30.73
C PRO A 639 -27.33 9.17 -29.39
N GLU A 640 -25.99 9.19 -29.33
CA GLU A 640 -25.25 9.64 -28.14
C GLU A 640 -25.56 11.11 -27.84
N ARG A 641 -25.53 11.98 -28.87
CA ARG A 641 -25.83 13.41 -28.72
C ARG A 641 -27.26 13.65 -28.23
N THR A 642 -28.22 12.89 -28.74
CA THR A 642 -29.62 12.96 -28.28
C THR A 642 -29.74 12.49 -26.83
N PHE A 643 -29.06 11.41 -26.45
CA PHE A 643 -29.03 10.93 -25.08
C PHE A 643 -28.42 11.97 -24.13
N ALA A 644 -27.29 12.57 -24.49
CA ALA A 644 -26.62 13.62 -23.71
C ALA A 644 -27.52 14.85 -23.50
N LYS A 645 -28.30 15.24 -24.52
CA LYS A 645 -29.28 16.33 -24.41
C LYS A 645 -30.49 15.97 -23.54
N ARG A 646 -30.97 14.73 -23.63
CA ARG A 646 -32.15 14.26 -22.89
C ARG A 646 -31.86 13.98 -21.41
N TYR A 647 -30.68 13.47 -21.11
CA TYR A 647 -30.25 13.09 -19.76
C TYR A 647 -28.89 13.70 -19.38
N PRO A 648 -28.77 15.04 -19.34
CA PRO A 648 -27.49 15.72 -19.14
C PRO A 648 -26.84 15.38 -17.80
N ARG A 649 -27.63 15.15 -16.74
CA ARG A 649 -27.12 14.77 -15.41
C ARG A 649 -26.49 13.38 -15.39
N ILE A 650 -27.13 12.39 -16.03
CA ILE A 650 -26.62 11.01 -16.09
C ILE A 650 -25.39 10.94 -16.98
N TYR A 651 -25.45 11.61 -18.15
CA TYR A 651 -24.30 11.71 -19.05
C TYR A 651 -23.10 12.38 -18.35
N GLY A 652 -23.34 13.53 -17.71
CA GLY A 652 -22.32 14.25 -16.95
C GLY A 652 -21.71 13.40 -15.84
N LEU A 653 -22.53 12.72 -15.04
CA LEU A 653 -22.04 11.86 -13.95
C LEU A 653 -21.09 10.75 -14.45
N ILE A 654 -21.45 10.05 -15.53
CA ILE A 654 -20.61 8.96 -16.06
C ILE A 654 -19.38 9.53 -16.76
N TYR A 655 -19.52 10.65 -17.47
CA TYR A 655 -18.43 11.36 -18.12
C TYR A 655 -17.40 11.87 -17.11
N ASP A 656 -17.87 12.43 -15.99
CA ASP A 656 -17.06 12.88 -14.85
C ASP A 656 -16.65 11.70 -13.94
N LYS A 657 -16.57 10.48 -14.49
CA LYS A 657 -16.03 9.30 -13.81
C LYS A 657 -16.74 8.98 -12.48
N TRP A 658 -18.06 9.18 -12.44
CA TRP A 658 -18.91 9.07 -11.24
C TRP A 658 -18.55 10.04 -10.11
N ARG A 659 -17.75 11.07 -10.41
CA ARG A 659 -17.23 12.05 -9.45
C ARG A 659 -16.48 11.44 -8.27
N ILE A 660 -15.84 10.28 -8.51
CA ILE A 660 -15.08 9.56 -7.46
C ILE A 660 -13.81 10.32 -7.11
N ASP A 661 -13.13 10.94 -8.09
CA ASP A 661 -11.94 11.74 -7.82
C ASP A 661 -12.27 12.90 -6.85
N GLU A 662 -13.36 13.61 -7.10
CA GLU A 662 -13.85 14.70 -6.26
C GLU A 662 -14.30 14.21 -4.88
N LEU A 663 -14.88 13.00 -4.80
CA LEU A 663 -15.21 12.38 -3.53
C LEU A 663 -13.94 12.08 -2.71
N TYR A 664 -12.89 11.56 -3.35
CA TYR A 664 -11.60 11.30 -2.70
C TYR A 664 -10.94 12.59 -2.21
N ASP A 665 -10.95 13.63 -3.05
CA ASP A 665 -10.39 14.93 -2.69
C ASP A 665 -11.14 15.55 -1.51
N ALA A 666 -12.48 15.48 -1.51
CA ALA A 666 -13.32 16.03 -0.45
C ALA A 666 -13.26 15.23 0.87
N THR A 667 -13.03 13.92 0.81
CA THR A 667 -13.07 13.04 2.00
C THR A 667 -11.68 12.69 2.49
N VAL A 668 -10.92 11.91 1.73
CA VAL A 668 -9.62 11.37 2.18
C VAL A 668 -8.55 12.44 2.17
N VAL A 669 -8.38 13.16 1.05
CA VAL A 669 -7.33 14.18 0.92
C VAL A 669 -7.63 15.35 1.85
N GLY A 670 -8.85 15.90 1.79
CA GLY A 670 -9.26 16.99 2.68
C GLY A 670 -9.15 16.65 4.17
N MET A 671 -9.45 15.41 4.59
CA MET A 671 -9.27 14.99 5.98
C MET A 671 -7.78 14.94 6.37
N VAL A 672 -6.91 14.41 5.50
CA VAL A 672 -5.46 14.33 5.78
C VAL A 672 -4.85 15.72 5.83
N ASP A 673 -5.22 16.62 4.91
CA ASP A 673 -4.75 18.00 4.91
C ASP A 673 -5.22 18.73 6.17
N ALA A 674 -6.49 18.57 6.58
CA ALA A 674 -7.00 19.14 7.82
C ALA A 674 -6.28 18.59 9.06
N LEU A 675 -5.98 17.30 9.11
CA LEU A 675 -5.20 16.70 10.20
C LEU A 675 -3.76 17.24 10.22
N ALA A 676 -3.12 17.40 9.06
CA ALA A 676 -1.79 17.97 8.96
C ALA A 676 -1.76 19.42 9.47
N ASP A 677 -2.77 20.23 9.13
CA ASP A 677 -2.92 21.59 9.62
C ASP A 677 -3.13 21.63 11.14
N ILE A 678 -3.96 20.72 11.69
CA ILE A 678 -4.16 20.59 13.14
C ILE A 678 -2.85 20.24 13.85
N PHE A 679 -2.09 19.25 13.35
CA PHE A 679 -0.81 18.89 13.96
C PHE A 679 0.22 20.01 13.85
N THR A 680 0.28 20.70 12.72
CA THR A 680 1.16 21.87 12.55
C THR A 680 0.77 23.00 13.50
N MET A 681 -0.52 23.21 13.72
CA MET A 681 -1.01 24.18 14.70
C MET A 681 -0.66 23.76 16.13
N ALA A 682 -0.87 22.50 16.50
CA ALA A 682 -0.51 21.98 17.81
C ALA A 682 0.99 22.13 18.09
N ASP A 683 1.85 21.84 17.11
CA ASP A 683 3.30 22.02 17.23
C ASP A 683 3.67 23.49 17.48
N LYS A 684 3.16 24.41 16.65
CA LYS A 684 3.43 25.85 16.79
C LYS A 684 2.91 26.47 18.09
N TRP A 685 1.74 26.04 18.58
CA TRP A 685 1.11 26.64 19.75
C TRP A 685 1.52 25.97 21.05
N ILE A 686 1.55 24.64 21.10
CA ILE A 686 1.83 23.88 22.32
C ILE A 686 3.33 23.70 22.49
N VAL A 687 4.02 23.17 21.48
CA VAL A 687 5.45 22.84 21.59
C VAL A 687 6.28 24.13 21.56
N ASP A 688 6.16 24.92 20.50
CA ASP A 688 6.92 26.17 20.37
C ASP A 688 6.39 27.27 21.30
N GLY A 689 5.07 27.42 21.38
CA GLY A 689 4.44 28.49 22.17
C GLY A 689 4.54 28.25 23.67
N VAL A 690 3.99 27.14 24.17
CA VAL A 690 3.94 26.87 25.61
C VAL A 690 5.24 26.26 26.08
N LEU A 691 5.72 25.15 25.51
CA LEU A 691 6.86 24.46 26.09
C LEU A 691 8.18 25.23 25.89
N ALA A 692 8.46 25.71 24.68
CA ALA A 692 9.74 26.38 24.41
C ALA A 692 9.77 27.84 24.90
N LYS A 693 8.79 28.66 24.52
CA LYS A 693 8.83 30.10 24.88
C LYS A 693 8.53 30.36 26.36
N LEU A 694 7.66 29.60 27.01
CA LEU A 694 7.40 29.81 28.45
C LEU A 694 8.62 29.45 29.29
N THR A 695 9.29 28.35 28.97
CA THR A 695 10.51 27.95 29.68
C THR A 695 11.64 28.95 29.46
N ALA A 696 11.83 29.42 28.23
CA ALA A 696 12.78 30.49 27.92
C ALA A 696 12.44 31.79 28.66
N ALA A 697 11.16 32.18 28.71
CA ALA A 697 10.70 33.36 29.42
C ALA A 697 10.92 33.25 30.93
N LEU A 698 10.59 32.10 31.54
CA LEU A 698 10.83 31.82 32.96
C LEU A 698 12.32 31.86 33.30
N ALA A 699 13.16 31.22 32.50
CA ALA A 699 14.61 31.24 32.70
C ALA A 699 15.18 32.67 32.57
N GLY A 700 14.74 33.43 31.56
CA GLY A 700 15.12 34.83 31.38
C GLY A 700 14.65 35.73 32.53
N PHE A 701 13.44 35.51 33.03
CA PHE A 701 12.88 36.23 34.17
C PHE A 701 13.68 35.95 35.45
N ILE A 702 13.93 34.68 35.77
CA ILE A 702 14.74 34.29 36.94
C ILE A 702 16.17 34.85 36.81
N GLY A 703 16.77 34.78 35.62
CA GLY A 703 18.09 35.36 35.36
C GLY A 703 18.11 36.87 35.59
N THR A 704 17.06 37.59 35.19
CA THR A 704 16.92 39.04 35.41
C THR A 704 16.77 39.36 36.91
N LEU A 705 15.98 38.59 37.65
CA LEU A 705 15.84 38.72 39.10
C LEU A 705 17.18 38.46 39.82
N LEU A 706 17.86 37.36 39.51
CA LEU A 706 19.15 37.02 40.12
C LEU A 706 20.23 38.06 39.79
N ARG A 707 20.21 38.64 38.59
CA ARG A 707 21.11 39.73 38.22
C ARG A 707 20.89 40.97 39.10
N ALA A 708 19.65 41.27 39.49
CA ALA A 708 19.35 42.41 40.36
C ALA A 708 19.94 42.28 41.78
N PHE A 709 20.20 41.05 42.27
CA PHE A 709 20.90 40.84 43.54
C PHE A 709 22.38 41.28 43.49
N GLN A 710 22.99 41.37 42.31
CA GLN A 710 24.36 41.85 42.14
C GLN A 710 24.40 43.36 41.91
N THR A 711 24.37 44.13 42.99
CA THR A 711 24.30 45.61 42.95
C THR A 711 25.64 46.30 42.70
N GLY A 712 26.75 45.57 42.65
CA GLY A 712 28.11 46.11 42.49
C GLY A 712 28.66 46.85 43.71
N ARG A 713 27.90 46.89 44.82
CA ARG A 713 28.30 47.53 46.07
C ARG A 713 28.95 46.50 47.00
N VAL A 714 30.25 46.68 47.27
CA VAL A 714 31.04 45.76 48.12
C VAL A 714 30.42 45.58 49.50
N GLN A 715 29.83 46.63 50.07
CA GLN A 715 29.19 46.57 51.39
C GLN A 715 28.02 45.57 51.45
N ALA A 716 27.25 45.44 50.37
CA ALA A 716 26.13 44.50 50.29
C ALA A 716 26.63 43.05 50.26
N TYR A 717 27.74 42.79 49.56
CA TYR A 717 28.36 41.46 49.53
C TYR A 717 28.95 41.07 50.89
N SER A 718 29.63 41.99 51.56
CA SER A 718 30.14 41.76 52.91
C SER A 718 29.01 41.47 53.91
N ALA A 719 27.91 42.23 53.86
CA ALA A 719 26.74 41.98 54.70
C ALA A 719 26.12 40.60 54.41
N ALA A 720 25.98 40.21 53.14
CA ALA A 720 25.48 38.89 52.75
C ALA A 720 26.40 37.76 53.24
N MET A 721 27.73 37.93 53.18
CA MET A 721 28.68 36.97 53.75
C MET A 721 28.52 36.84 55.26
N VAL A 722 28.37 37.95 55.99
CA VAL A 722 28.15 37.93 57.44
C VAL A 722 26.83 37.25 57.79
N VAL A 723 25.75 37.52 57.06
CA VAL A 723 24.45 36.84 57.24
C VAL A 723 24.58 35.34 56.94
N GLY A 724 25.30 34.96 55.89
CA GLY A 724 25.59 33.56 55.56
C GLY A 724 26.40 32.85 56.64
N LEU A 725 27.46 33.50 57.14
CA LEU A 725 28.29 33.00 58.26
C LEU A 725 27.48 32.91 59.56
N ALA A 726 26.63 33.89 59.85
CA ALA A 726 25.76 33.89 61.02
C ALA A 726 24.69 32.80 60.91
N GLY A 727 24.12 32.58 59.72
CA GLY A 727 23.16 31.51 59.46
C GLY A 727 23.77 30.13 59.56
N LEU A 728 24.95 29.92 58.95
CA LEU A 728 25.71 28.69 59.08
C LEU A 728 26.14 28.45 60.54
N GLY A 729 26.61 29.51 61.20
CA GLY A 729 26.99 29.50 62.62
C GLY A 729 25.80 29.15 63.51
N TRP A 730 24.64 29.78 63.31
CA TRP A 730 23.39 29.45 64.01
C TRP A 730 23.03 27.98 63.82
N PHE A 731 23.07 27.51 62.57
CA PHE A 731 22.73 26.12 62.23
C PHE A 731 23.68 25.13 62.92
N MET A 732 24.98 25.44 63.02
CA MET A 732 25.96 24.60 63.71
C MET A 732 25.89 24.73 65.25
N LEU A 733 25.51 25.90 65.77
CA LEU A 733 25.45 26.18 67.21
C LEU A 733 24.24 25.56 67.87
N ARG A 734 23.10 25.45 67.18
CA ARG A 734 21.92 24.77 67.72
C ARG A 734 22.02 23.25 67.51
N PRO A 735 22.15 22.45 68.59
CA PRO A 735 21.99 21.01 68.48
C PRO A 735 20.54 20.72 68.10
N HIS A 736 20.36 19.82 67.15
CA HIS A 736 19.04 19.33 66.76
C HIS A 736 18.88 17.95 67.39
N ALA A 737 18.13 17.89 68.50
CA ALA A 737 17.69 16.65 69.10
C ALA A 737 16.43 16.23 68.36
N GLU A 738 16.62 15.48 67.27
CA GLU A 738 15.54 14.80 66.56
C GLU A 738 15.72 13.29 66.77
N VAL A 739 14.61 12.57 66.94
CA VAL A 739 14.64 11.12 67.22
C VAL A 739 13.72 10.34 66.30
N SER A 740 14.22 9.19 65.86
CA SER A 740 13.44 8.16 65.16
C SER A 740 13.19 6.96 66.08
N VAL A 741 11.94 6.50 66.13
CA VAL A 741 11.52 5.36 66.95
C VAL A 741 11.18 4.17 66.02
N ASP A 742 11.80 3.00 66.26
CA ASP A 742 11.48 1.75 65.58
C ASP A 742 10.65 0.84 66.51
N ASP A 743 9.34 0.82 66.26
CA ASP A 743 8.34 0.08 67.03
C ASP A 743 8.04 -1.33 66.49
N SER A 744 8.81 -1.81 65.50
CA SER A 744 8.54 -3.09 64.81
C SER A 744 8.46 -4.30 65.75
N ARG A 745 9.20 -4.28 66.87
CA ARG A 745 9.25 -5.35 67.88
C ARG A 745 8.37 -5.10 69.12
N LEU A 746 7.75 -3.91 69.22
CA LEU A 746 7.02 -3.46 70.41
C LEU A 746 5.83 -4.37 70.76
N ARG A 747 5.13 -4.93 69.77
CA ARG A 747 3.99 -5.82 70.01
C ARG A 747 4.41 -7.22 70.44
N GLN A 748 5.50 -7.75 69.88
CA GLN A 748 5.91 -9.16 70.03
C GLN A 748 6.79 -9.40 71.27
N THR A 749 7.88 -8.65 71.43
CA THR A 749 8.84 -8.85 72.54
C THR A 749 8.73 -7.78 73.63
N GLY A 750 8.12 -6.64 73.30
CA GLY A 750 8.02 -5.46 74.14
C GLY A 750 9.19 -4.50 74.01
N ASP A 751 10.14 -4.75 73.11
CA ASP A 751 11.32 -3.91 72.90
C ASP A 751 11.07 -2.83 71.85
N VAL A 752 11.56 -1.62 72.11
CA VAL A 752 11.57 -0.48 71.17
C VAL A 752 13.00 0.01 71.04
N VAL A 753 13.45 0.24 69.81
CA VAL A 753 14.76 0.85 69.54
C VAL A 753 14.54 2.32 69.21
N ILE A 754 15.21 3.19 69.95
CA ILE A 754 15.14 4.64 69.82
C ILE A 754 16.49 5.12 69.32
N SER A 755 16.51 5.86 68.21
CA SER A 755 17.74 6.32 67.56
C SER A 755 17.74 7.83 67.38
N ALA A 756 18.80 8.52 67.84
CA ALA A 756 18.95 9.97 67.63
C ALA A 756 19.39 10.30 66.19
N ALA A 757 19.14 11.53 65.71
CA ALA A 757 19.66 12.01 64.42
C ALA A 757 21.19 12.24 64.46
N PRO A 758 21.92 11.90 63.38
CA PRO A 758 23.37 12.13 63.32
C PRO A 758 23.69 13.62 63.14
N GLY A 759 24.69 14.12 63.87
CA GLY A 759 25.22 15.48 63.69
C GLY A 759 26.73 15.55 63.89
N LEU A 760 27.38 16.55 63.29
CA LEU A 760 28.83 16.70 63.34
C LEU A 760 29.27 17.07 64.77
N GLY A 761 30.03 16.18 65.41
CA GLY A 761 30.50 16.37 66.79
C GLY A 761 29.39 16.31 67.85
N TYR A 762 28.28 15.64 67.54
CA TYR A 762 27.21 15.39 68.52
C TYR A 762 27.61 14.25 69.47
N ALA A 763 27.34 14.47 70.75
CA ALA A 763 27.40 13.46 71.79
C ALA A 763 26.01 13.33 72.43
N TYR A 764 25.63 12.10 72.74
CA TYR A 764 24.26 11.74 73.11
C TYR A 764 24.24 11.23 74.56
N ARG A 765 23.28 11.70 75.35
CA ARG A 765 22.97 11.17 76.68
C ARG A 765 21.49 10.85 76.76
N TRP A 766 21.17 9.63 77.20
CA TRP A 766 19.80 9.13 77.30
C TRP A 766 19.43 8.97 78.77
N GLU A 767 18.29 9.54 79.17
CA GLU A 767 17.76 9.41 80.53
C GLU A 767 16.35 8.82 80.51
N GLY A 768 16.09 7.85 81.38
CA GLY A 768 14.78 7.20 81.51
C GLY A 768 14.74 6.26 82.70
N LYS A 769 13.52 5.92 83.16
CA LYS A 769 13.26 5.21 84.44
C LYS A 769 13.92 3.82 84.56
N ASP A 770 14.32 3.20 83.44
CA ASP A 770 14.98 1.89 83.37
C ASP A 770 16.31 1.90 82.61
N LEU A 771 16.84 3.09 82.30
CA LEU A 771 18.17 3.25 81.73
C LEU A 771 19.15 3.51 82.85
N ARG A 772 20.35 2.91 82.80
CA ARG A 772 21.42 3.28 83.74
C ARG A 772 21.67 4.77 83.57
N ALA A 773 21.50 5.55 84.63
CA ALA A 773 21.83 6.97 84.64
C ALA A 773 23.34 7.13 84.42
N SER A 774 23.78 7.24 83.17
CA SER A 774 25.14 7.65 82.86
C SER A 774 25.18 9.18 82.87
N THR A 775 25.98 9.74 83.75
CA THR A 775 26.23 11.19 83.79
C THR A 775 27.08 11.68 82.61
N GLU A 776 27.66 10.77 81.83
CA GLU A 776 28.56 11.08 80.72
C GLU A 776 27.86 10.97 79.35
N PHE A 777 28.20 11.87 78.43
CA PHE A 777 27.76 11.84 77.04
C PHE A 777 28.57 10.82 76.24
N SER A 778 27.90 10.05 75.38
CA SER A 778 28.50 8.96 74.60
C SER A 778 28.26 9.13 73.10
N ALA A 779 29.05 8.45 72.26
CA ALA A 779 28.79 8.32 70.83
C ALA A 779 27.64 7.32 70.53
N ALA A 780 27.12 6.63 71.54
CA ALA A 780 26.02 5.67 71.41
C ALA A 780 24.72 6.37 71.02
N ARG A 781 24.35 6.22 69.75
CA ARG A 781 23.22 6.90 69.10
C ARG A 781 21.88 6.18 69.26
N GLU A 782 21.90 4.95 69.76
CA GLU A 782 20.74 4.07 69.85
C GLU A 782 20.58 3.51 71.26
N VAL A 783 19.34 3.41 71.72
CA VAL A 783 18.98 2.82 73.00
C VAL A 783 17.75 1.93 72.82
N THR A 784 17.81 0.73 73.40
CA THR A 784 16.68 -0.21 73.39
C THR A 784 16.02 -0.23 74.76
N ILE A 785 14.70 -0.06 74.80
CA ILE A 785 13.90 -0.07 76.04
C ILE A 785 12.79 -1.11 75.91
N ARG A 786 12.55 -1.84 77.00
CA ARG A 786 11.47 -2.82 77.07
C ARG A 786 10.28 -2.27 77.86
N LEU A 787 9.08 -2.33 77.30
CA LEU A 787 7.82 -1.86 77.89
C LEU A 787 6.88 -3.02 78.21
N GLN A 788 6.23 -3.00 79.37
CA GLN A 788 5.15 -3.93 79.72
C GLN A 788 3.83 -3.51 79.05
N PRO A 789 2.86 -4.43 78.85
CA PRO A 789 1.58 -4.09 78.23
C PRO A 789 0.80 -3.04 79.03
N GLY A 790 0.44 -1.91 78.39
CA GLY A 790 -0.25 -0.78 79.04
C GLY A 790 0.67 0.19 79.79
N GLU A 791 1.99 0.01 79.69
CA GLU A 791 2.99 0.88 80.31
C GLU A 791 3.40 2.01 79.36
N THR A 792 3.48 3.23 79.90
CA THR A 792 4.00 4.43 79.22
C THR A 792 5.33 4.82 79.85
N LYS A 793 6.37 5.00 79.05
CA LYS A 793 7.68 5.49 79.51
C LYS A 793 8.07 6.77 78.80
N GLU A 794 8.66 7.68 79.58
CA GLU A 794 9.25 8.91 79.10
C GLU A 794 10.77 8.73 79.01
N VAL A 795 11.34 9.08 77.86
CA VAL A 795 12.77 9.01 77.57
C VAL A 795 13.22 10.39 77.14
N LYS A 796 14.26 10.92 77.79
CA LYS A 796 14.85 12.20 77.45
C LYS A 796 16.16 11.97 76.72
N LEU A 797 16.25 12.52 75.52
CA LEU A 797 17.48 12.61 74.76
C LEU A 797 18.11 13.97 75.00
N PHE A 798 19.33 13.98 75.50
CA PHE A 798 20.20 15.15 75.53
C PHE A 798 21.19 15.03 74.39
N VAL A 799 21.14 15.96 73.44
CA VAL A 799 22.14 16.09 72.38
C VAL A 799 23.03 17.27 72.71
N ARG A 800 24.32 16.99 72.82
CA ARG A 800 25.36 18.00 73.01
C ARG A 800 26.16 18.14 71.73
N ASN A 801 26.28 19.36 71.19
CA ASN A 801 27.14 19.60 70.04
C ASN A 801 28.62 19.81 70.44
N ALA A 802 29.49 19.95 69.44
CA ALA A 802 30.92 20.20 69.62
C ALA A 802 31.23 21.48 70.43
N PHE A 803 30.28 22.42 70.52
CA PHE A 803 30.39 23.68 71.27
C PHE A 803 29.80 23.60 72.68
N ALA A 804 29.51 22.38 73.16
CA ALA A 804 28.93 22.13 74.47
C ALA A 804 27.54 22.73 74.73
N GLN A 805 26.82 23.13 73.67
CA GLN A 805 25.40 23.45 73.80
C GLN A 805 24.60 22.15 73.84
N GLU A 806 23.65 22.10 74.77
CA GLU A 806 22.80 20.93 74.99
C GLU A 806 21.36 21.28 74.58
N THR A 807 20.70 20.36 73.90
CA THR A 807 19.27 20.43 73.61
C THR A 807 18.63 19.13 74.03
N VAL A 808 17.43 19.24 74.58
CA VAL A 808 16.70 18.10 75.12
C VAL A 808 15.45 17.88 74.31
N GLU A 809 15.25 16.63 73.88
CA GLU A 809 13.98 16.17 73.35
C GLU A 809 13.43 15.10 74.28
N THR A 810 12.16 15.25 74.65
CA THR A 810 11.45 14.31 75.53
C THR A 810 10.46 13.53 74.69
N ILE A 811 10.54 12.21 74.77
CA ILE A 811 9.74 11.31 73.96
C ILE A 811 8.98 10.38 74.89
N THR A 812 7.67 10.32 74.68
CA THR A 812 6.79 9.45 75.44
C THR A 812 6.39 8.28 74.56
N ILE A 813 6.74 7.07 74.97
CA ILE A 813 6.46 5.84 74.24
C ILE A 813 5.49 5.02 75.08
N GLU A 814 4.36 4.65 74.48
CA GLU A 814 3.31 3.87 75.12
C GLU A 814 3.17 2.51 74.44
N ARG A 815 3.15 1.44 75.23
CA ARG A 815 2.78 0.11 74.73
C ARG A 815 1.28 -0.12 74.93
N PRO A 816 0.48 -0.25 73.86
CA PRO A 816 -0.96 -0.48 74.01
C PRO A 816 -1.26 -1.75 74.83
N GLY A 817 -2.20 -1.65 75.77
CA GLY A 817 -2.59 -2.74 76.67
C GLY A 817 -3.17 -3.96 75.94
N ALA A 818 -3.08 -5.14 76.57
CA ALA A 818 -3.66 -6.36 76.03
C ALA A 818 -5.18 -6.20 75.87
N ARG A 819 -5.68 -6.23 74.62
CA ARG A 819 -7.12 -6.37 74.37
C ARG A 819 -7.61 -7.63 75.09
N ARG A 820 -8.58 -7.47 76.02
CA ARG A 820 -9.43 -8.59 76.46
C ARG A 820 -9.95 -9.29 75.22
N SER A 821 -9.79 -10.61 75.16
CA SER A 821 -10.28 -11.42 74.04
C SER A 821 -11.77 -11.18 73.86
N ALA A 822 -12.16 -10.61 72.71
CA ALA A 822 -13.53 -10.61 72.25
C ALA A 822 -13.88 -12.04 71.79
N LEU A 823 -14.06 -12.94 72.75
CA LEU A 823 -14.98 -14.06 72.64
C LEU A 823 -16.30 -13.56 73.23
N ASP A 824 -16.98 -12.70 72.48
CA ASP A 824 -18.37 -12.38 72.71
C ASP A 824 -19.08 -12.64 71.36
N PRO A 825 -19.96 -13.65 71.26
CA PRO A 825 -20.55 -14.07 70.01
C PRO A 825 -21.66 -13.10 69.62
N GLY A 826 -21.31 -12.00 68.96
CA GLY A 826 -22.29 -10.97 68.59
C GLY A 826 -21.75 -9.81 67.77
N SER A 827 -21.03 -10.06 66.66
CA SER A 827 -20.95 -9.11 65.54
C SER A 827 -20.21 -9.72 64.36
N ILE A 828 -20.94 -10.52 63.57
CA ILE A 828 -20.55 -10.79 62.18
C ILE A 828 -20.94 -9.54 61.38
N GLN A 829 -19.95 -8.78 60.91
CA GLN A 829 -20.18 -7.84 59.81
C GLN A 829 -19.18 -8.12 58.69
N MET A 830 -19.75 -8.53 57.55
CA MET A 830 -19.10 -8.90 56.30
C MET A 830 -18.38 -7.70 55.65
N PRO A 831 -17.37 -7.93 54.79
CA PRO A 831 -16.54 -6.88 54.20
C PRO A 831 -17.27 -6.17 53.06
N GLY A 832 -17.34 -4.83 53.13
CA GLY A 832 -17.87 -4.02 52.03
C GLY A 832 -18.39 -2.66 52.47
N GLN A 833 -17.52 -1.78 52.98
CA GLN A 833 -17.74 -0.33 52.99
C GLN A 833 -16.38 0.38 53.14
N PRO A 834 -16.01 1.34 52.26
CA PRO A 834 -14.79 2.12 52.44
C PRO A 834 -14.93 3.05 53.65
N ALA A 835 -13.90 3.06 54.50
CA ALA A 835 -13.83 3.93 55.66
C ALA A 835 -13.82 5.42 55.24
N PRO A 836 -14.45 6.32 56.01
CA PRO A 836 -14.46 7.75 55.72
C PRO A 836 -13.07 8.36 55.95
N LEU A 837 -12.68 9.26 55.05
CA LEU A 837 -11.46 10.07 55.13
C LEU A 837 -11.49 10.97 56.39
N PRO A 838 -10.37 11.10 57.14
CA PRO A 838 -10.32 12.00 58.27
C PRO A 838 -10.26 13.47 57.82
N THR A 839 -11.20 14.24 58.33
CA THR A 839 -11.29 15.70 58.26
C THR A 839 -10.16 16.35 59.07
N GLY A 840 -9.32 17.14 58.42
CA GLY A 840 -8.24 17.89 59.08
C GLY A 840 -7.56 18.89 58.15
N GLN A 841 -8.19 20.07 58.02
CA GLN A 841 -7.63 21.40 57.72
C GLN A 841 -6.46 21.52 56.71
N ILE A 842 -6.78 21.97 55.49
CA ILE A 842 -5.89 22.79 54.65
C ILE A 842 -6.70 24.02 54.23
N PRO A 843 -6.23 25.27 54.47
CA PRO A 843 -6.98 26.48 54.11
C PRO A 843 -6.85 26.76 52.62
N ILE A 844 -7.98 26.83 51.91
CA ILE A 844 -8.05 27.28 50.51
C ILE A 844 -8.29 28.78 50.51
N GLU A 845 -7.27 29.54 50.09
CA GLU A 845 -7.39 30.96 49.74
C GLU A 845 -8.14 31.12 48.41
N ARG A 846 -8.94 32.19 48.35
CA ARG A 846 -9.89 32.54 47.28
C ARG A 846 -9.19 32.87 45.96
N ILE A 847 -9.64 32.25 44.87
CA ILE A 847 -9.47 32.77 43.50
C ILE A 847 -10.69 33.66 43.19
N PRO A 848 -10.53 34.94 42.81
CA PRO A 848 -11.65 35.81 42.47
C PRO A 848 -12.11 35.60 41.03
N ASP A 849 -13.42 35.44 40.86
CA ASP A 849 -14.13 35.47 39.59
C ASP A 849 -13.95 36.84 38.91
N MET A 850 -13.39 36.83 37.70
CA MET A 850 -13.53 37.92 36.74
C MET A 850 -14.06 37.32 35.44
N LEU A 851 -15.30 37.66 35.09
CA LEU A 851 -15.66 38.21 33.78
C LEU A 851 -17.10 38.79 33.84
N PRO A 852 -17.33 40.00 33.32
CA PRO A 852 -18.59 40.74 33.45
C PRO A 852 -19.57 40.45 32.30
N GLY A 853 -20.85 40.70 32.56
CA GLY A 853 -21.96 40.39 31.65
C GLY A 853 -22.09 41.25 30.41
N GLY A 854 -23.02 40.85 29.54
CA GLY A 854 -23.49 41.63 28.39
C GLY A 854 -24.71 40.98 27.74
N ARG A 855 -25.79 41.76 27.66
CA ARG A 855 -27.09 41.48 27.02
C ARG A 855 -26.98 41.28 25.50
N GLN A 856 -27.62 40.24 24.97
CA GLN A 856 -28.66 40.21 23.92
C GLN A 856 -28.80 38.79 23.36
#